data_AF-A0A8H4QV11-F1
#
_entry.id   AF-A0A8H4QV11-F1
#
_cell.length_a   1.000
_cell.length_b   1.000
_cell.length_c   1.000
_cell.angle_alpha   90.00
_cell.angle_beta   90.00
_cell.angle_gamma   90.00
#
_symmetry.space_group_name_H-M   'P 1'
#
loop_
_entity.id
_entity.type
_entity.pdbx_description
1 polymer ?
#
loop_
_entity_poly.entity_id
_entity_poly.type
_entity_poly.pdbx_seq_one_letter_code
_entity_poly.pdbx_strand_id
1 'polypeptide(L)'
;MDAGLSDFYHATQSKVYASVDRTRGRVTLVDGTYFFSPNCSRDMHSPPSMAKNLPDQINSAKESVESLHQPRWWSEEFVHLAFLDMSSVETGGFGWALHNQPSYKQGKDGFYYSDPQNILRMNRLQHDLRSAAKELLSTTGSPSPPEIIDNALHCTTRSRDSADVRRDNRRSREWFAYWLCRLSYAIAVIDSINFTKGVKHGADPNLGWFQHMADNSWHQAFLASVQTICTNFSFFTKRVGVILNLDEPLLNQFSVHWFCKYNIPVWFPYTPRTQRLRSVSPYVDSVSPSIEQLQAATPLIVHKPVSSFPDSRKKTSEFIRVPKAPSPERWSDDFPGHPATPPVSSPERWSDDFQARPATPLPATLDKQQEPVTFPPIQLSSEILEDNAERRGTDDMDIDVNVEVEREPAPSRPAVQPYVEFFKRMEERSRHIEEAESDEDKKRRLQRAKSGGLSKAKVYVWRKDHNDVYVRESVSKRFHQDTLCEYAEAQVRYNSFLNEYDCCSDFGEWEDEEIEDREAIYSHDYNQAETYHVPLASTSTTTIESQMDTRELHGEESIHGALEPGTIALQEVETLESIYILSEFMGFVPPVSPQHPASNFSWTAQDLKKYGFMIGTQQLEADFPESPFSAHARLFLEKMSSTDHASFPTPLEWDIYKECRAPVANSFWLRRVRILKRHDTGNNVYMFDADAEATLQWTIAVEDPAAALMACRWTGKDTDYELCRSLLGRGVAFRMLSPLSSHVPIAVESVPLIQRPLRLSGYQFSQYDYAAYVRERDAMFTDQNVVRRALKTGGIIWRLAVHLSFSTVLDGKPALADGTVKYVDEEDNGFFDDICTEEEMDKICGAYTCMQAHRAEAQIKMWWPTDKIWRTNTKFPFWTEVQERWFQDRHAGFEAGKAFPLTPTEYRDKLRRNSHLARISSKLNVKSREFMLNIARGGL
;
A
#
# COMPACT_ATOMS: atom_id res chain seq x y z
N MET A 1 22.99 28.93 30.00
CA MET A 1 21.74 28.31 29.50
C MET A 1 21.38 28.76 28.08
N ASP A 2 22.16 29.61 27.39
CA ASP A 2 21.74 30.21 26.11
C ASP A 2 22.17 29.50 24.81
N ALA A 3 23.10 28.55 24.84
CA ALA A 3 23.63 27.96 23.60
C ALA A 3 22.58 27.12 22.84
N GLY A 4 21.81 26.28 23.53
CA GLY A 4 20.78 25.44 22.90
C GLY A 4 19.61 26.25 22.31
N LEU A 5 19.19 27.31 23.00
CA LEU A 5 18.14 28.21 22.53
C LEU A 5 18.60 29.01 21.31
N SER A 6 19.87 29.46 21.30
CA SER A 6 20.47 30.12 20.14
C SER A 6 20.56 29.17 18.93
N ASP A 7 21.01 27.93 19.14
CA ASP A 7 21.09 26.92 18.08
C ASP A 7 19.71 26.61 17.49
N PHE A 8 18.69 26.51 18.35
CA PHE A 8 17.31 26.29 17.95
C PHE A 8 16.79 27.40 17.03
N TYR A 9 16.93 28.67 17.41
CA TYR A 9 16.48 29.79 16.59
C TYR A 9 17.32 29.95 15.32
N HIS A 10 18.64 29.76 15.41
CA HIS A 10 19.50 29.76 14.23
C HIS A 10 19.07 28.70 13.21
N ALA A 11 18.72 27.50 13.67
CA ALA A 11 18.27 26.41 12.81
C ALA A 11 16.90 26.66 12.18
N THR A 12 15.91 27.04 12.98
CA THR A 12 14.50 27.19 12.55
C THR A 12 14.22 28.47 11.76
N GLN A 13 15.07 29.49 11.91
CA GLN A 13 15.02 30.73 11.14
C GLN A 13 15.97 30.73 9.94
N SER A 14 16.76 29.66 9.77
CA SER A 14 17.71 29.54 8.68
C SER A 14 17.03 29.73 7.31
N LYS A 15 17.72 30.48 6.45
CA LYS A 15 17.36 30.77 5.06
C LYS A 15 18.29 30.06 4.07
N VAL A 16 19.16 29.19 4.57
CA VAL A 16 20.22 28.50 3.82
C VAL A 16 19.70 27.26 3.09
N TYR A 17 18.44 26.88 3.33
CA TYR A 17 17.79 25.80 2.60
C TYR A 17 17.66 26.15 1.10
N ALA A 18 17.60 25.13 0.25
CA ALA A 18 17.46 25.30 -1.21
C ALA A 18 16.30 26.24 -1.57
N SER A 19 16.34 26.82 -2.78
CA SER A 19 15.27 27.69 -3.29
C SER A 19 13.91 27.03 -3.13
N VAL A 20 12.92 27.77 -2.61
CA VAL A 20 11.57 27.25 -2.42
C VAL A 20 10.96 26.90 -3.78
N ASP A 21 10.59 25.63 -3.97
CA ASP A 21 9.81 25.20 -5.12
C ASP A 21 8.39 25.77 -5.00
N ARG A 22 8.02 26.62 -5.97
CA ARG A 22 6.73 27.33 -6.01
C ARG A 22 5.75 26.72 -7.00
N THR A 23 6.13 25.66 -7.72
CA THR A 23 5.31 25.05 -8.79
C THR A 23 3.95 24.56 -8.29
N ARG A 24 3.87 24.23 -6.99
CA ARG A 24 2.65 23.75 -6.32
C ARG A 24 1.96 24.82 -5.48
N GLY A 25 2.47 26.05 -5.49
CA GLY A 25 1.94 27.17 -4.75
C GLY A 25 0.71 27.79 -5.41
N ARG A 26 -0.14 28.42 -4.59
CA ARG A 26 -1.37 29.09 -5.03
C ARG A 26 -1.56 30.40 -4.29
N VAL A 27 -2.03 31.41 -5.02
CA VAL A 27 -2.58 32.65 -4.45
C VAL A 27 -4.09 32.50 -4.31
N THR A 28 -4.64 32.81 -3.14
CA THR A 28 -6.08 32.69 -2.83
C THR A 28 -6.58 34.00 -2.23
N LEU A 29 -7.75 34.48 -2.66
CA LEU A 29 -8.39 35.66 -2.09
C LEU A 29 -9.29 35.24 -0.92
N VAL A 30 -8.97 35.70 0.30
CA VAL A 30 -9.73 35.37 1.52
C VAL A 30 -10.08 36.67 2.23
N ASP A 31 -11.37 36.92 2.46
CA ASP A 31 -11.89 38.14 3.11
C ASP A 31 -11.31 39.44 2.53
N GLY A 32 -11.14 39.50 1.21
CA GLY A 32 -10.60 40.66 0.49
C GLY A 32 -9.07 40.82 0.56
N THR A 33 -8.36 39.88 1.20
CA THR A 33 -6.89 39.85 1.29
C THR A 33 -6.34 38.68 0.49
N TYR A 34 -5.34 38.91 -0.36
CA TYR A 34 -4.63 37.83 -1.02
C TYR A 34 -3.73 37.12 -0.02
N PHE A 35 -3.83 35.80 0.04
CA PHE A 35 -2.90 34.92 0.72
C PHE A 35 -2.12 34.11 -0.30
N PHE A 36 -0.82 33.95 -0.07
CA PHE A 36 0.01 33.08 -0.89
C PHE A 36 0.54 31.92 -0.05
N SER A 37 0.48 30.73 -0.63
CA SER A 37 1.26 29.58 -0.16
C SER A 37 2.20 29.13 -1.26
N PRO A 38 3.52 29.03 -1.01
CA PRO A 38 4.47 28.57 -2.01
C PRO A 38 4.43 27.05 -2.24
N ASN A 39 4.02 26.26 -1.25
CA ASN A 39 4.10 24.79 -1.28
C ASN A 39 2.73 24.09 -1.12
N CYS A 40 1.63 24.84 -1.14
CA CYS A 40 0.29 24.30 -1.00
C CYS A 40 -0.69 24.96 -1.98
N SER A 41 -1.54 24.12 -2.56
CA SER A 41 -2.66 24.53 -3.42
C SER A 41 -4.02 24.37 -2.74
N ARG A 42 -4.07 23.98 -1.46
CA ARG A 42 -5.32 23.84 -0.71
C ARG A 42 -5.93 25.21 -0.46
N ASP A 43 -7.23 25.33 -0.70
CA ASP A 43 -7.96 26.55 -0.41
C ASP A 43 -7.92 26.83 1.09
N MET A 44 -7.63 28.09 1.44
CA MET A 44 -7.58 28.54 2.82
C MET A 44 -8.91 29.20 3.17
N HIS A 45 -9.59 28.70 4.21
CA HIS A 45 -10.75 29.37 4.78
C HIS A 45 -10.32 30.63 5.55
N SER A 46 -11.29 31.49 5.93
CA SER A 46 -11.03 32.69 6.73
C SER A 46 -10.14 32.38 7.93
N PRO A 47 -8.94 32.99 8.04
CA PRO A 47 -8.01 32.67 9.11
C PRO A 47 -8.61 33.07 10.47
N PRO A 48 -8.31 32.32 11.54
CA PRO A 48 -8.78 32.70 12.87
C PRO A 48 -8.24 34.09 13.24
N SER A 49 -9.03 34.86 13.99
CA SER A 49 -8.56 36.14 14.53
C SER A 49 -7.27 35.95 15.31
N MET A 50 -6.27 36.81 15.11
CA MET A 50 -5.01 36.80 15.88
C MET A 50 -5.24 36.88 17.41
N ALA A 51 -6.40 37.37 17.85
CA ALA A 51 -6.75 37.50 19.26
C ALA A 51 -7.50 36.28 19.86
N LYS A 52 -7.94 35.31 19.04
CA LYS A 52 -8.60 34.09 19.53
C LYS A 52 -7.56 33.04 19.87
N ASN A 53 -7.07 33.08 21.10
CA ASN A 53 -6.25 32.00 21.64
C ASN A 53 -7.05 30.69 21.67
N LEU A 54 -6.38 29.55 21.43
CA LEU A 54 -6.92 28.27 21.87
C LEU A 54 -7.14 28.34 23.39
N PRO A 55 -8.15 27.65 23.93
CA PRO A 55 -8.16 27.42 25.37
C PRO A 55 -6.85 26.74 25.77
N ASP A 56 -6.32 27.10 26.94
CA ASP A 56 -5.09 26.53 27.48
C ASP A 56 -5.15 24.99 27.55
N GLN A 57 -6.37 24.43 27.59
CA GLN A 57 -6.64 23.01 27.64
C GLN A 57 -7.92 22.69 26.87
N ILE A 58 -7.81 21.77 25.92
CA ILE A 58 -8.91 21.19 25.15
C ILE A 58 -9.43 19.96 25.87
N ASN A 59 -10.75 19.87 25.98
CA ASN A 59 -11.39 18.66 26.49
C ASN A 59 -11.57 17.67 25.33
N SER A 60 -10.56 16.82 25.11
CA SER A 60 -10.56 15.77 24.07
C SER A 60 -11.70 14.75 24.22
N ALA A 61 -12.35 14.66 25.40
CA ALA A 61 -13.55 13.85 25.60
C ALA A 61 -14.83 14.51 25.03
N LYS A 62 -14.81 15.82 24.79
CA LYS A 62 -15.94 16.62 24.29
C LYS A 62 -15.70 17.22 22.91
N GLU A 63 -14.45 17.46 22.55
CA GLU A 63 -14.04 17.98 21.24
C GLU A 63 -13.42 16.92 20.33
N SER A 64 -13.53 17.15 19.03
CA SER A 64 -12.97 16.29 17.99
C SER A 64 -11.59 16.80 17.56
N VAL A 65 -10.69 15.93 17.12
CA VAL A 65 -9.35 16.36 16.66
C VAL A 65 -9.44 17.31 15.46
N GLU A 66 -10.52 17.22 14.67
CA GLU A 66 -10.83 18.09 13.55
C GLU A 66 -10.94 19.56 13.94
N SER A 67 -11.22 19.88 15.22
CA SER A 67 -11.20 21.26 15.70
C SER A 67 -9.81 21.91 15.59
N LEU A 68 -8.76 21.09 15.47
CA LEU A 68 -7.38 21.49 15.27
C LEU A 68 -6.95 21.53 13.79
N HIS A 69 -7.83 21.16 12.84
CA HIS A 69 -7.45 21.08 11.41
C HIS A 69 -7.33 22.44 10.71
N GLN A 70 -7.74 23.53 11.37
CA GLN A 70 -7.61 24.88 10.82
C GLN A 70 -6.19 25.43 11.04
N PRO A 71 -5.51 25.92 9.97
CA PRO A 71 -4.22 26.60 10.11
C PRO A 71 -4.33 27.81 11.03
N ARG A 72 -3.28 28.05 11.82
CA ARG A 72 -3.24 29.17 12.77
C ARG A 72 -2.11 30.13 12.46
N TRP A 73 -2.29 31.37 12.91
CA TRP A 73 -1.20 32.34 12.99
C TRP A 73 -0.07 31.79 13.84
N TRP A 74 1.15 32.07 13.39
CA TRP A 74 2.36 31.66 14.08
C TRP A 74 2.34 32.03 15.56
N SER A 75 2.59 31.03 16.39
CA SER A 75 2.99 31.20 17.78
C SER A 75 3.97 30.10 18.17
N GLU A 76 4.88 30.42 19.09
CA GLU A 76 5.81 29.43 19.63
C GLU A 76 5.07 28.31 20.39
N GLU A 77 3.93 28.62 21.00
CA GLU A 77 3.10 27.68 21.75
C GLU A 77 2.41 26.63 20.85
N PHE A 78 1.97 27.02 19.65
CA PHE A 78 1.12 26.17 18.80
C PHE A 78 1.79 25.71 17.50
N VAL A 79 3.07 26.04 17.27
CA VAL A 79 3.81 25.65 16.06
C VAL A 79 3.74 24.15 15.74
N HIS A 80 3.76 23.29 16.76
CA HIS A 80 3.69 21.85 16.59
C HIS A 80 2.38 21.37 15.94
N LEU A 81 1.29 22.13 16.06
CA LEU A 81 0.02 21.81 15.39
C LEU A 81 0.10 21.93 13.88
N ALA A 82 1.05 22.71 13.34
CA ALA A 82 1.28 22.78 11.90
C ALA A 82 1.66 21.41 11.30
N PHE A 83 2.23 20.52 12.13
CA PHE A 83 2.61 19.17 11.77
C PHE A 83 1.44 18.17 11.87
N LEU A 84 0.28 18.56 12.41
CA LEU A 84 -0.85 17.65 12.58
C LEU A 84 -1.31 17.11 11.23
N ASP A 85 -1.36 15.78 11.11
CA ASP A 85 -1.88 15.10 9.94
C ASP A 85 -3.40 15.12 10.00
N MET A 86 -4.04 15.54 8.91
CA MET A 86 -5.50 15.62 8.80
C MET A 86 -6.12 14.34 8.26
N SER A 87 -5.30 13.36 7.85
CA SER A 87 -5.77 12.03 7.52
C SER A 87 -6.00 11.18 8.77
N SER A 88 -6.92 10.22 8.69
CA SER A 88 -7.18 9.29 9.78
C SER A 88 -5.89 8.51 10.12
N VAL A 89 -5.60 8.36 11.42
CA VAL A 89 -4.49 7.51 11.91
C VAL A 89 -4.91 6.04 11.80
N GLU A 90 -5.17 5.61 10.57
CA GLU A 90 -5.68 4.28 10.28
C GLU A 90 -4.56 3.31 9.96
N THR A 91 -3.39 3.74 9.46
CA THR A 91 -2.34 2.81 9.00
C THR A 91 -0.94 3.32 9.32
N GLY A 92 -0.04 2.44 9.83
CA GLY A 92 1.37 2.78 10.07
C GLY A 92 2.07 1.94 11.16
N GLY A 93 3.30 2.31 11.53
CA GLY A 93 4.13 1.62 12.55
C GLY A 93 3.50 1.40 13.93
N PHE A 94 2.45 2.15 14.30
CA PHE A 94 1.69 1.97 15.54
C PHE A 94 0.33 1.27 15.36
N GLY A 95 0.04 0.69 14.18
CA GLY A 95 -1.22 -0.01 13.92
C GLY A 95 -1.52 -1.13 14.93
N TRP A 96 -0.51 -1.74 15.54
CA TRP A 96 -0.72 -2.72 16.60
C TRP A 96 -1.44 -2.18 17.86
N ALA A 97 -1.37 -0.88 18.10
CA ALA A 97 -2.08 -0.17 19.17
C ALA A 97 -3.27 0.63 18.63
N LEU A 98 -3.16 1.14 17.39
CA LEU A 98 -4.09 2.11 16.82
C LEU A 98 -4.94 1.57 15.66
N HIS A 99 -4.82 0.31 15.24
CA HIS A 99 -5.55 -0.23 14.08
C HIS A 99 -6.36 -1.49 14.40
N ASN A 100 -6.07 -2.21 15.49
CA ASN A 100 -6.89 -3.36 15.89
C ASN A 100 -8.36 -2.91 16.01
N GLN A 101 -9.26 -3.64 15.34
CA GLN A 101 -10.71 -3.44 15.50
C GLN A 101 -11.00 -3.28 16.99
N PRO A 102 -11.71 -2.21 17.40
CA PRO A 102 -12.00 -2.02 18.81
C PRO A 102 -12.77 -3.23 19.31
N SER A 103 -12.08 -4.10 20.03
CA SER A 103 -12.70 -5.20 20.75
C SER A 103 -13.51 -4.55 21.85
N TYR A 104 -14.82 -4.57 21.71
CA TYR A 104 -15.73 -4.30 22.81
C TYR A 104 -16.41 -5.60 23.18
N LYS A 105 -16.71 -5.77 24.46
CA LYS A 105 -17.38 -6.96 24.99
C LYS A 105 -18.61 -6.54 25.76
N GLN A 106 -19.68 -7.30 25.63
CA GLN A 106 -20.81 -7.17 26.53
C GLN A 106 -20.47 -7.87 27.85
N GLY A 107 -20.55 -7.13 28.95
CA GLY A 107 -20.42 -7.68 30.29
C GLY A 107 -21.67 -8.45 30.70
N LYS A 108 -21.55 -9.23 31.78
CA LYS A 108 -22.68 -9.96 32.40
C LYS A 108 -23.80 -9.02 32.92
N ASP A 109 -23.53 -7.73 33.01
CA ASP A 109 -24.46 -6.67 33.44
C ASP A 109 -25.21 -6.01 32.27
N GLY A 110 -25.04 -6.51 31.04
CA GLY A 110 -25.71 -6.01 29.84
C GLY A 110 -25.08 -4.77 29.22
N PHE A 111 -24.03 -4.21 29.83
CA PHE A 111 -23.29 -3.06 29.28
C PHE A 111 -22.15 -3.52 28.37
N TYR A 112 -21.82 -2.72 27.37
CA TYR A 112 -20.64 -2.88 26.54
C TYR A 112 -19.44 -2.13 27.11
N TYR A 113 -18.27 -2.76 27.01
CA TYR A 113 -16.99 -2.28 27.51
C TYR A 113 -15.92 -2.36 26.43
N SER A 114 -15.04 -1.36 26.33
CA SER A 114 -13.80 -1.49 25.58
C SER A 114 -12.89 -2.54 26.20
N ASP A 115 -12.14 -3.26 25.38
CA ASP A 115 -11.17 -4.26 25.84
C ASP A 115 -10.10 -3.63 26.75
N PRO A 116 -9.98 -4.08 28.02
CA PRO A 116 -8.98 -3.58 28.94
C PRO A 116 -7.55 -3.67 28.40
N GLN A 117 -7.23 -4.69 27.60
CA GLN A 117 -5.90 -4.82 27.00
C GLN A 117 -5.65 -3.74 25.95
N ASN A 118 -6.68 -3.34 25.20
CA ASN A 118 -6.56 -2.25 24.24
C ASN A 118 -6.33 -0.91 24.95
N ILE A 119 -7.11 -0.63 26.00
CA ILE A 119 -6.95 0.57 26.84
C ILE A 119 -5.51 0.64 27.39
N LEU A 120 -5.01 -0.45 27.98
CA LEU A 120 -3.65 -0.49 28.53
C LEU A 120 -2.57 -0.26 27.47
N ARG A 121 -2.72 -0.83 26.27
CA ARG A 121 -1.79 -0.64 25.16
C ARG A 121 -1.76 0.80 24.70
N MET A 122 -2.92 1.41 24.47
CA MET A 122 -3.01 2.81 24.07
C MET A 122 -2.47 3.72 25.17
N ASN A 123 -2.72 3.44 26.46
CA ASN A 123 -2.21 4.26 27.55
C ASN A 123 -0.68 4.26 27.62
N ARG A 124 -0.07 3.08 27.46
CA ARG A 124 1.39 2.97 27.34
C ARG A 124 1.90 3.72 26.12
N LEU A 125 1.27 3.54 24.96
CA LEU A 125 1.68 4.24 23.75
C LEU A 125 1.62 5.75 23.92
N GLN A 126 0.56 6.30 24.52
CA GLN A 126 0.46 7.74 24.79
C GLN A 126 1.62 8.21 25.67
N HIS A 127 1.89 7.48 26.76
CA HIS A 127 3.01 7.79 27.65
C HIS A 127 4.34 7.78 26.89
N ASP A 128 4.58 6.75 26.08
CA ASP A 128 5.82 6.59 25.32
C ASP A 128 5.98 7.71 24.27
N LEU A 129 4.93 8.05 23.51
CA LEU A 129 4.97 9.13 22.51
C LEU A 129 5.22 10.49 23.16
N ARG A 130 4.53 10.78 24.28
CA ARG A 130 4.70 12.01 25.05
C ARG A 130 6.12 12.14 25.62
N SER A 131 6.62 11.07 26.24
CA SER A 131 7.96 11.03 26.82
C SER A 131 9.04 11.17 25.75
N ALA A 132 8.89 10.49 24.60
CA ALA A 132 9.83 10.57 23.50
C ALA A 132 9.92 11.98 22.90
N ALA A 133 8.79 12.69 22.73
CA ALA A 133 8.80 14.07 22.23
C ALA A 133 9.53 15.01 23.18
N LYS A 134 9.29 14.86 24.48
CA LYS A 134 9.93 15.65 25.52
C LYS A 134 11.43 15.41 25.58
N GLU A 135 11.85 14.15 25.52
CA GLU A 135 13.27 13.78 25.54
C GLU A 135 14.02 14.38 24.35
N LEU A 136 13.51 14.18 23.13
CA LEU A 136 14.08 14.72 21.90
C LEU A 136 14.30 16.24 21.98
N LEU A 137 13.29 17.02 22.39
CA LEU A 137 13.42 18.48 22.51
C LEU A 137 14.37 18.90 23.64
N SER A 138 14.42 18.14 24.73
CA SER A 138 15.32 18.42 25.84
C SER A 138 16.80 18.24 25.48
N THR A 139 17.12 17.27 24.61
CA THR A 139 18.48 16.98 24.15
C THR A 139 19.13 18.18 23.45
N THR A 140 18.33 19.00 22.76
CA THR A 140 18.81 20.18 22.03
C THR A 140 18.67 21.49 22.81
N GLY A 141 18.10 21.45 24.03
CA GLY A 141 17.74 22.65 24.78
C GLY A 141 16.66 23.49 24.10
N SER A 142 15.85 22.87 23.24
CA SER A 142 14.78 23.54 22.50
C SER A 142 13.53 23.71 23.38
N PRO A 143 12.77 24.82 23.21
CA PRO A 143 11.49 25.00 23.91
C PRO A 143 10.53 23.85 23.60
N SER A 144 9.92 23.29 24.64
CA SER A 144 8.85 22.30 24.49
C SER A 144 7.50 23.01 24.43
N PRO A 145 6.74 22.88 23.34
CA PRO A 145 5.40 23.47 23.26
C PRO A 145 4.49 22.96 24.39
N PRO A 146 3.56 23.79 24.90
CA PRO A 146 2.61 23.39 25.94
C PRO A 146 1.75 22.22 25.48
N GLU A 147 1.26 21.46 26.45
CA GLU A 147 0.35 20.35 26.17
C GLU A 147 -1.09 20.84 26.23
N ILE A 148 -1.78 20.83 25.09
CA ILE A 148 -3.15 21.36 24.99
C ILE A 148 -4.22 20.30 25.25
N ILE A 149 -3.85 19.03 25.41
CA ILE A 149 -4.76 17.96 25.85
C ILE A 149 -4.13 17.19 27.00
N ASP A 150 -4.98 16.74 27.93
CA ASP A 150 -4.54 15.89 29.04
C ASP A 150 -4.35 14.44 28.62
N ASN A 151 -5.27 13.94 27.80
CA ASN A 151 -5.39 12.53 27.48
C ASN A 151 -6.03 12.34 26.09
N ALA A 152 -5.51 11.39 25.32
CA ALA A 152 -6.17 10.90 24.10
C ALA A 152 -7.18 9.79 24.42
N LEU A 153 -7.06 9.13 25.57
CA LEU A 153 -7.88 7.96 25.93
C LEU A 153 -9.19 8.34 26.61
N HIS A 154 -10.29 8.11 25.90
CA HIS A 154 -11.66 8.35 26.38
C HIS A 154 -12.56 7.11 26.31
N CYS A 155 -12.07 5.99 25.78
CA CYS A 155 -12.82 4.73 25.64
C CYS A 155 -13.04 3.97 26.97
N THR A 156 -13.14 4.67 28.09
CA THR A 156 -13.32 4.13 29.46
C THR A 156 -14.79 4.02 29.87
N THR A 157 -15.70 4.51 29.03
CA THR A 157 -17.15 4.56 29.21
C THR A 157 -17.78 3.19 29.00
N ARG A 158 -18.53 2.72 30.02
CA ARG A 158 -19.51 1.63 29.85
C ARG A 158 -20.77 2.23 29.20
N SER A 159 -21.27 1.63 28.13
CA SER A 159 -22.54 2.04 27.51
C SER A 159 -23.49 0.86 27.36
N ARG A 160 -24.79 1.14 27.34
CA ARG A 160 -25.80 0.13 26.96
C ARG A 160 -25.84 -0.10 25.45
N ASP A 161 -25.29 0.84 24.67
CA ASP A 161 -25.20 0.75 23.22
C ASP A 161 -23.74 0.50 22.79
N SER A 162 -23.54 -0.56 22.02
CA SER A 162 -22.26 -0.89 21.40
C SER A 162 -21.74 0.23 20.49
N ALA A 163 -22.62 1.01 19.86
CA ALA A 163 -22.25 2.09 18.97
C ALA A 163 -21.50 3.22 19.70
N ASP A 164 -21.88 3.53 20.94
CA ASP A 164 -21.19 4.54 21.75
C ASP A 164 -19.76 4.12 22.08
N VAL A 165 -19.56 2.85 22.47
CA VAL A 165 -18.23 2.29 22.76
C VAL A 165 -17.36 2.31 21.51
N ARG A 166 -17.93 2.00 20.34
CA ARG A 166 -17.20 2.11 19.06
C ARG A 166 -16.81 3.55 18.75
N ARG A 167 -17.71 4.52 18.97
CA ARG A 167 -17.47 5.96 18.76
C ARG A 167 -16.33 6.46 19.66
N ASP A 168 -16.35 6.10 20.94
CA ASP A 168 -15.33 6.53 21.90
C ASP A 168 -13.95 5.90 21.62
N ASN A 169 -13.90 4.65 21.15
CA ASN A 169 -12.66 4.03 20.68
C ASN A 169 -12.10 4.73 19.44
N ARG A 170 -12.95 5.05 18.46
CA ARG A 170 -12.54 5.78 17.24
C ARG A 170 -11.94 7.14 17.61
N ARG A 171 -12.68 7.92 18.38
CA ARG A 171 -12.24 9.23 18.88
C ARG A 171 -10.92 9.15 19.64
N SER A 172 -10.78 8.14 20.50
CA SER A 172 -9.55 7.96 21.27
C SER A 172 -8.34 7.71 20.37
N ARG A 173 -8.52 6.99 19.26
CA ARG A 173 -7.46 6.73 18.27
C ARG A 173 -7.08 7.98 17.48
N GLU A 174 -8.07 8.75 17.04
CA GLU A 174 -7.86 10.00 16.28
C GLU A 174 -7.01 11.01 17.07
N TRP A 175 -7.23 11.13 18.38
CA TRP A 175 -6.43 12.01 19.24
C TRP A 175 -4.94 11.61 19.35
N PHE A 176 -4.52 10.41 18.92
CA PHE A 176 -3.09 10.10 18.84
C PHE A 176 -2.36 10.91 17.75
N ALA A 177 -3.09 11.44 16.76
CA ALA A 177 -2.53 12.33 15.74
C ALA A 177 -1.79 13.52 16.38
N TYR A 178 -2.31 14.03 17.50
CA TYR A 178 -1.69 15.12 18.26
C TYR A 178 -0.32 14.73 18.83
N TRP A 179 -0.20 13.56 19.47
CA TRP A 179 1.09 13.11 20.02
C TRP A 179 2.11 12.80 18.91
N LEU A 180 1.64 12.25 17.80
CA LEU A 180 2.47 12.01 16.61
C LEU A 180 2.97 13.33 15.99
N CYS A 181 2.14 14.37 15.93
CA CYS A 181 2.54 15.66 15.38
C CYS A 181 3.62 16.36 16.23
N ARG A 182 3.52 16.25 17.57
CA ARG A 182 4.56 16.75 18.48
C ARG A 182 5.90 16.04 18.28
N LEU A 183 5.88 14.73 18.03
CA LEU A 183 7.08 13.98 17.68
C LEU A 183 7.65 14.38 16.32
N SER A 184 6.81 14.51 15.29
CA SER A 184 7.25 15.00 13.97
C SER A 184 7.90 16.39 14.07
N TYR A 185 7.31 17.30 14.85
CA TYR A 185 7.90 18.60 15.14
C TYR A 185 9.26 18.48 15.82
N ALA A 186 9.38 17.68 16.89
CA ALA A 186 10.64 17.48 17.61
C ALA A 186 11.75 16.94 16.71
N ILE A 187 11.44 15.96 15.85
CA ILE A 187 12.37 15.38 14.89
C ILE A 187 12.81 16.43 13.86
N ALA A 188 11.88 17.21 13.30
CA ALA A 188 12.20 18.29 12.36
C ALA A 188 13.11 19.36 12.98
N VAL A 189 12.91 19.70 14.27
CA VAL A 189 13.78 20.62 15.00
C VAL A 189 15.20 20.06 15.12
N ILE A 190 15.34 18.81 15.57
CA ILE A 190 16.66 18.17 15.73
C ILE A 190 17.39 18.05 14.39
N ASP A 191 16.70 17.61 13.34
CA ASP A 191 17.27 17.51 11.99
C ASP A 191 17.80 18.88 11.51
N SER A 192 17.07 19.95 11.81
CA SER A 192 17.47 21.32 11.46
C SER A 192 18.71 21.79 12.21
N ILE A 193 18.79 21.50 13.51
CA ILE A 193 19.94 21.86 14.35
C ILE A 193 21.17 21.10 13.88
N ASN A 194 21.05 19.80 13.61
CA ASN A 194 22.16 18.99 13.10
C ASN A 194 22.65 19.49 11.74
N PHE A 195 21.72 19.80 10.82
CA PHE A 195 22.04 20.37 9.51
C PHE A 195 22.82 21.68 9.62
N THR A 196 22.36 22.62 10.46
CA THR A 196 23.04 23.93 10.59
C THR A 196 24.38 23.85 11.32
N LYS A 197 24.59 22.87 12.18
CA LYS A 197 25.89 22.58 12.79
C LYS A 197 26.88 21.91 11.84
N GLY A 198 26.48 21.63 10.59
CA GLY A 198 27.32 20.93 9.63
C GLY A 198 27.61 19.49 10.04
N VAL A 199 26.77 18.90 10.90
CA VAL A 199 26.87 17.48 11.26
C VAL A 199 26.63 16.71 9.97
N LYS A 200 27.70 16.14 9.41
CA LYS A 200 27.57 15.23 8.29
C LYS A 200 26.81 14.02 8.78
N HIS A 201 25.53 13.94 8.42
CA HIS A 201 24.80 12.68 8.52
C HIS A 201 25.60 11.64 7.73
N GLY A 202 25.73 10.42 8.27
CA GLY A 202 26.06 9.28 7.42
C GLY A 202 24.98 9.09 6.35
N ALA A 203 24.90 7.90 5.75
CA ALA A 203 23.95 7.63 4.66
C ALA A 203 22.43 7.84 4.98
N ASP A 204 22.02 8.08 6.25
CA ASP A 204 20.61 8.25 6.67
C ASP A 204 20.45 9.44 7.65
N PRO A 205 19.55 10.41 7.36
CA PRO A 205 19.29 11.56 8.25
C PRO A 205 18.68 11.17 9.60
N ASN A 206 18.00 10.02 9.70
CA ASN A 206 17.35 9.58 10.94
C ASN A 206 18.32 9.03 11.98
N LEU A 207 19.55 8.67 11.59
CA LEU A 207 20.48 7.95 12.46
C LEU A 207 20.83 8.73 13.73
N GLY A 208 20.91 10.06 13.66
CA GLY A 208 21.34 10.90 14.78
C GLY A 208 20.40 10.84 15.99
N TRP A 209 19.11 11.17 15.78
CA TRP A 209 18.13 11.12 16.86
C TRP A 209 17.82 9.68 17.27
N PHE A 210 17.82 8.74 16.33
CA PHE A 210 17.54 7.33 16.60
C PHE A 210 18.61 6.71 17.50
N GLN A 211 19.89 6.95 17.20
CA GLN A 211 21.01 6.48 18.02
C GLN A 211 20.94 7.06 19.43
N HIS A 212 20.71 8.37 19.56
CA HIS A 212 20.61 9.04 20.85
C HIS A 212 19.52 8.41 21.75
N MET A 213 18.33 8.22 21.20
CA MET A 213 17.23 7.59 21.94
C MET A 213 17.55 6.13 22.30
N ALA A 214 18.18 5.38 21.38
CA ALA A 214 18.58 4.01 21.65
C ALA A 214 19.63 3.91 22.78
N ASP A 215 20.57 4.86 22.84
CA ASP A 215 21.57 4.96 23.91
C ASP A 215 20.91 5.28 25.26
N ASN A 216 19.81 6.03 25.25
CA ASN A 216 18.94 6.26 26.42
C ASN A 216 17.97 5.10 26.70
N SER A 217 18.28 3.89 26.22
CA SER A 217 17.52 2.66 26.49
C SER A 217 16.12 2.58 25.88
N TRP A 218 15.80 3.42 24.87
CA TRP A 218 14.56 3.24 24.11
C TRP A 218 14.62 2.00 23.22
N HIS A 219 13.53 1.23 23.21
CA HIS A 219 13.45 0.02 22.40
C HIS A 219 13.44 0.39 20.90
N GLN A 220 14.39 -0.15 20.12
CA GLN A 220 14.57 0.25 18.71
C GLN A 220 13.36 -0.07 17.81
N ALA A 221 12.53 -1.07 18.18
CA ALA A 221 11.25 -1.31 17.49
C ALA A 221 10.25 -0.15 17.63
N PHE A 222 10.19 0.49 18.81
CA PHE A 222 9.39 1.70 19.01
C PHE A 222 9.96 2.85 18.17
N LEU A 223 11.28 3.07 18.23
CA LEU A 223 11.94 4.12 17.46
C LEU A 223 11.76 3.94 15.94
N ALA A 224 11.74 2.71 15.44
CA ALA A 224 11.48 2.47 14.03
C ALA A 224 10.01 2.71 13.63
N SER A 225 9.08 2.53 14.58
CA SER A 225 7.68 2.91 14.39
C SER A 225 7.55 4.44 14.32
N VAL A 226 8.27 5.16 15.21
CA VAL A 226 8.39 6.63 15.16
C VAL A 226 9.02 7.07 13.85
N GLN A 227 10.10 6.42 13.39
CA GLN A 227 10.71 6.73 12.10
C GLN A 227 9.69 6.61 10.97
N THR A 228 9.02 5.45 10.86
CA THR A 228 8.09 5.18 9.76
C THR A 228 6.96 6.20 9.66
N ILE A 229 6.44 6.69 10.80
CA ILE A 229 5.28 7.60 10.83
C ILE A 229 5.70 9.07 10.90
N CYS A 230 6.59 9.40 11.84
CA CYS A 230 6.84 10.78 12.22
C CYS A 230 7.87 11.49 11.33
N THR A 231 8.65 10.76 10.52
CA THR A 231 9.64 11.33 9.58
C THR A 231 9.12 11.41 8.14
N ASN A 232 7.88 10.97 7.89
CA ASN A 232 7.26 11.09 6.58
C ASN A 232 6.84 12.54 6.30
N PHE A 233 7.80 13.35 5.84
CA PHE A 233 7.59 14.72 5.36
C PHE A 233 7.22 14.77 3.88
N SER A 234 6.52 13.74 3.37
CA SER A 234 5.96 13.76 2.03
C SER A 234 4.98 14.91 1.86
N PHE A 235 4.98 15.53 0.69
CA PHE A 235 4.00 16.55 0.36
C PHE A 235 2.58 16.01 0.13
N PHE A 236 2.43 14.69 0.01
CA PHE A 236 1.13 14.02 -0.06
C PHE A 236 0.44 13.93 1.30
N THR A 237 1.21 13.98 2.39
CA THR A 237 0.67 14.01 3.75
C THR A 237 -0.04 15.34 3.98
N LYS A 238 -1.37 15.29 4.12
CA LYS A 238 -2.21 16.48 4.28
C LYS A 238 -2.08 17.03 5.69
N ARG A 239 -1.11 17.91 5.91
CA ARG A 239 -0.91 18.56 7.22
C ARG A 239 -1.68 19.85 7.37
N VAL A 240 -1.94 20.26 8.62
CA VAL A 240 -2.66 21.50 8.95
C VAL A 240 -1.90 22.72 8.44
N GLY A 241 -0.60 22.82 8.71
CA GLY A 241 0.21 23.97 8.30
C GLY A 241 0.02 25.21 9.16
N VAL A 242 0.59 26.34 8.73
CA VAL A 242 0.72 27.56 9.54
C VAL A 242 0.54 28.84 8.71
N ILE A 243 0.14 29.93 9.36
CA ILE A 243 0.04 31.26 8.77
C ILE A 243 1.12 32.16 9.36
N LEU A 244 1.96 32.76 8.52
CA LEU A 244 3.04 33.66 8.92
C LEU A 244 2.72 35.12 8.57
N ASN A 245 3.24 36.05 9.36
CA ASN A 245 3.27 37.46 9.02
C ASN A 245 4.65 37.81 8.44
N LEU A 246 4.69 38.22 7.15
CA LEU A 246 5.92 38.68 6.51
C LEU A 246 6.11 40.20 6.53
N ASP A 247 5.04 40.95 6.80
CA ASP A 247 5.08 42.41 6.86
C ASP A 247 5.77 42.88 8.14
N GLU A 248 5.48 42.20 9.25
CA GLU A 248 6.00 42.44 10.59
C GLU A 248 6.20 41.10 11.32
N PRO A 249 7.25 40.33 10.95
CA PRO A 249 7.51 39.03 11.57
C PRO A 249 7.91 39.18 13.05
N LEU A 250 7.42 38.28 13.91
CA LEU A 250 7.90 38.19 15.28
C LEU A 250 9.38 37.76 15.32
N LEU A 251 10.12 38.20 16.35
CA LEU A 251 11.55 37.92 16.47
C LEU A 251 11.87 36.41 16.51
N ASN A 252 10.99 35.61 17.10
CA ASN A 252 11.09 34.16 17.21
C ASN A 252 10.39 33.40 16.08
N GLN A 253 9.85 34.09 15.07
CA GLN A 253 9.13 33.45 13.96
C GLN A 253 10.05 32.60 13.09
N PHE A 254 9.64 31.37 12.79
CA PHE A 254 10.38 30.49 11.89
C PHE A 254 10.31 30.97 10.44
N SER A 255 11.27 30.53 9.63
CA SER A 255 11.32 30.93 8.22
C SER A 255 10.32 30.14 7.36
N VAL A 256 9.84 30.74 6.27
CA VAL A 256 9.04 30.04 5.24
C VAL A 256 9.82 28.85 4.66
N HIS A 257 11.14 29.00 4.51
CA HIS A 257 12.01 27.95 3.96
C HIS A 257 12.05 26.72 4.88
N TRP A 258 12.04 26.92 6.20
CA TRP A 258 12.02 25.82 7.16
C TRP A 258 10.76 24.96 7.03
N PHE A 259 9.58 25.59 6.96
CA PHE A 259 8.32 24.87 6.74
C PHE A 259 8.30 24.17 5.37
N CYS A 260 8.79 24.84 4.32
CA CYS A 260 8.88 24.24 2.98
C CYS A 260 9.83 23.03 2.94
N LYS A 261 10.97 23.06 3.67
CA LYS A 261 11.90 21.92 3.77
C LYS A 261 11.20 20.63 4.21
N TYR A 262 10.26 20.73 5.15
CA TYR A 262 9.52 19.59 5.69
C TYR A 262 8.12 19.42 5.08
N ASN A 263 7.86 20.06 3.93
CA ASN A 263 6.56 20.06 3.23
C ASN A 263 5.37 20.39 4.15
N ILE A 264 5.58 21.25 5.14
CA ILE A 264 4.51 21.77 5.99
C ILE A 264 3.86 22.94 5.25
N PRO A 265 2.54 22.89 4.97
CA PRO A 265 1.87 24.00 4.30
C PRO A 265 2.05 25.31 5.06
N VAL A 266 2.42 26.36 4.33
CA VAL A 266 2.61 27.69 4.90
C VAL A 266 1.87 28.73 4.07
N TRP A 267 1.10 29.60 4.73
CA TRP A 267 0.42 30.73 4.10
C TRP A 267 0.92 32.03 4.70
N PHE A 268 0.87 33.10 3.93
CA PHE A 268 1.06 34.45 4.45
C PHE A 268 0.26 35.46 3.60
N PRO A 269 -0.18 36.58 4.20
CA PRO A 269 -0.79 37.66 3.46
C PRO A 269 0.17 38.21 2.41
N TYR A 270 -0.30 38.38 1.18
CA TYR A 270 0.41 39.07 0.11
C TYR A 270 -0.15 40.49 -0.03
N THR A 271 0.26 41.36 0.88
CA THR A 271 -0.26 42.73 0.98
C THR A 271 0.53 43.69 0.09
N PRO A 272 0.04 44.93 -0.12
CA PRO A 272 0.83 45.99 -0.75
C PRO A 272 2.15 46.29 -0.01
N ARG A 273 2.26 45.95 1.28
CA ARG A 273 3.51 46.05 2.03
C ARG A 273 4.44 44.89 1.70
N THR A 274 3.93 43.66 1.64
CA THR A 274 4.71 42.48 1.22
C THR A 274 5.24 42.64 -0.20
N GLN A 275 4.43 43.19 -1.11
CA GLN A 275 4.83 43.48 -2.49
C GLN A 275 5.96 44.52 -2.57
N ARG A 276 5.96 45.53 -1.69
CA ARG A 276 7.07 46.49 -1.58
C ARG A 276 8.31 45.86 -0.95
N LEU A 277 8.13 44.98 0.03
CA LEU A 277 9.23 44.24 0.65
C LEU A 277 9.92 43.31 -0.34
N ARG A 278 9.19 42.77 -1.32
CA ARG A 278 9.75 41.94 -2.41
C ARG A 278 10.91 42.61 -3.13
N SER A 279 10.82 43.91 -3.45
CA SER A 279 11.87 44.61 -4.19
C SER A 279 13.14 44.92 -3.37
N VAL A 280 13.06 44.83 -2.04
CA VAL A 280 14.16 45.23 -1.14
C VAL A 280 14.70 44.08 -0.27
N SER A 281 13.94 42.99 -0.14
CA SER A 281 14.31 41.83 0.66
C SER A 281 14.44 40.60 -0.24
N PRO A 282 15.67 40.11 -0.50
CA PRO A 282 15.90 38.90 -1.28
C PRO A 282 15.16 37.68 -0.70
N TYR A 283 14.97 37.65 0.62
CA TYR A 283 14.19 36.62 1.29
C TYR A 283 12.70 36.66 0.93
N VAL A 284 12.10 37.86 0.88
CA VAL A 284 10.68 38.00 0.51
C VAL A 284 10.50 37.70 -0.98
N ASP A 285 11.45 38.11 -1.82
CA ASP A 285 11.41 37.77 -3.25
C ASP A 285 11.51 36.27 -3.51
N SER A 286 12.40 35.57 -2.81
CA SER A 286 12.57 34.12 -3.00
C SER A 286 11.33 33.29 -2.64
N VAL A 287 10.45 33.83 -1.78
CA VAL A 287 9.22 33.15 -1.35
C VAL A 287 7.95 33.75 -1.93
N SER A 288 8.02 34.85 -2.69
CA SER A 288 6.86 35.52 -3.27
C SER A 288 6.28 34.75 -4.47
N PRO A 289 4.99 34.94 -4.80
CA PRO A 289 4.37 34.32 -5.98
C PRO A 289 5.00 34.80 -7.29
N SER A 290 4.96 33.95 -8.31
CA SER A 290 5.26 34.33 -9.68
C SER A 290 4.19 35.27 -10.25
N ILE A 291 4.49 35.94 -11.36
CA ILE A 291 3.53 36.84 -12.01
C ILE A 291 2.33 36.03 -12.52
N GLU A 292 2.57 34.84 -13.07
CA GLU A 292 1.56 33.93 -13.57
C GLU A 292 0.61 33.48 -12.44
N GLN A 293 1.14 33.19 -11.25
CA GLN A 293 0.35 32.82 -10.08
C GLN A 293 -0.53 33.97 -9.58
N LEU A 294 -0.05 35.22 -9.65
CA LEU A 294 -0.84 36.41 -9.31
C LEU A 294 -1.94 36.67 -10.35
N GLN A 295 -1.63 36.50 -11.64
CA GLN A 295 -2.60 36.66 -12.72
C GLN A 295 -3.71 35.61 -12.62
N ALA A 296 -3.38 34.36 -12.33
CA ALA A 296 -4.35 33.28 -12.15
C ALA A 296 -5.34 33.53 -10.99
N ALA A 297 -4.93 34.26 -9.94
CA ALA A 297 -5.77 34.58 -8.80
C ALA A 297 -6.57 35.89 -8.95
N THR A 298 -6.31 36.67 -10.01
CA THR A 298 -7.08 37.89 -10.28
C THR A 298 -8.38 37.50 -10.99
N PRO A 299 -9.57 37.87 -10.48
CA PRO A 299 -10.80 37.63 -11.22
C PRO A 299 -10.71 38.38 -12.55
N LEU A 300 -10.76 37.66 -13.68
CA LEU A 300 -10.86 38.24 -15.01
C LEU A 300 -12.07 39.17 -15.03
N ILE A 301 -11.82 40.48 -15.02
CA ILE A 301 -12.83 41.48 -15.34
C ILE A 301 -13.11 41.30 -16.83
N VAL A 302 -14.10 40.47 -17.16
CA VAL A 302 -14.72 40.48 -18.48
C VAL A 302 -15.48 41.80 -18.57
N HIS A 303 -14.82 42.85 -19.06
CA HIS A 303 -15.50 44.00 -19.58
C HIS A 303 -16.37 43.53 -20.74
N LYS A 304 -17.67 43.32 -20.49
CA LYS A 304 -18.64 43.20 -21.58
C LYS A 304 -18.52 44.46 -22.43
N PRO A 305 -18.17 44.37 -23.73
CA PRO A 305 -18.17 45.53 -24.59
C PRO A 305 -19.63 46.00 -24.74
N VAL A 306 -19.86 47.28 -24.45
CA VAL A 306 -21.12 47.96 -24.72
C VAL A 306 -21.23 48.09 -26.23
N SER A 307 -21.94 47.17 -26.88
CA SER A 307 -22.35 47.36 -28.27
C SER A 307 -23.54 48.32 -28.28
N SER A 308 -23.28 49.48 -28.88
CA SER A 308 -24.28 50.46 -29.25
C SER A 308 -24.79 50.14 -30.66
N PHE A 309 -26.04 50.53 -30.89
CA PHE A 309 -26.77 50.74 -32.14
C PHE A 309 -27.96 49.81 -32.42
N PRO A 310 -29.05 50.39 -33.00
CA PRO A 310 -30.43 49.99 -32.74
C PRO A 310 -31.11 49.43 -34.01
N ASP A 311 -32.17 48.62 -33.86
CA ASP A 311 -33.38 48.88 -34.64
C ASP A 311 -34.65 48.19 -34.11
N SER A 312 -35.70 48.96 -34.31
CA SER A 312 -37.15 48.81 -34.18
C SER A 312 -37.81 47.43 -34.28
N ARG A 313 -38.80 47.21 -33.39
CA ARG A 313 -40.25 47.27 -33.74
C ARG A 313 -41.16 46.92 -32.56
N LYS A 314 -42.05 47.88 -32.23
CA LYS A 314 -43.48 47.74 -31.80
C LYS A 314 -43.75 46.97 -30.47
N LYS A 315 -44.61 47.38 -29.54
CA LYS A 315 -45.69 48.39 -29.47
C LYS A 315 -46.18 48.44 -28.00
N THR A 316 -46.45 49.65 -27.51
CA THR A 316 -47.57 50.06 -26.59
C THR A 316 -47.78 49.36 -25.24
N SER A 317 -47.62 50.07 -24.12
CA SER A 317 -48.72 50.81 -23.46
C SER A 317 -48.21 51.73 -22.33
N GLU A 318 -48.74 52.96 -22.30
CA GLU A 318 -48.59 54.04 -21.30
C GLU A 318 -48.88 53.56 -19.87
N PHE A 319 -48.28 54.11 -18.79
CA PHE A 319 -48.60 55.42 -18.24
C PHE A 319 -47.46 56.06 -17.43
N ILE A 320 -47.32 57.37 -17.63
CA ILE A 320 -46.39 58.32 -17.02
C ILE A 320 -46.94 58.83 -15.69
N ARG A 321 -46.08 58.99 -14.67
CA ARG A 321 -46.06 60.19 -13.79
C ARG A 321 -44.64 60.43 -13.25
N VAL A 322 -44.13 61.63 -13.52
CA VAL A 322 -42.85 62.24 -13.10
C VAL A 322 -43.23 63.58 -12.41
N PRO A 323 -42.33 64.36 -11.80
CA PRO A 323 -41.45 64.18 -10.63
C PRO A 323 -41.80 65.21 -9.50
N LYS A 324 -41.04 65.25 -8.38
CA LYS A 324 -40.71 66.51 -7.68
C LYS A 324 -39.61 66.34 -6.62
N ALA A 325 -38.53 67.11 -6.76
CA ALA A 325 -37.73 67.70 -5.66
C ALA A 325 -38.43 69.01 -5.22
N PRO A 326 -38.21 69.64 -4.03
CA PRO A 326 -36.91 69.94 -3.39
C PRO A 326 -36.85 69.85 -1.83
N SER A 327 -35.68 70.20 -1.29
CA SER A 327 -35.18 70.43 0.11
C SER A 327 -36.03 71.40 0.98
N PRO A 328 -35.70 71.87 2.23
CA PRO A 328 -34.52 71.75 3.14
C PRO A 328 -34.81 71.66 4.69
N GLU A 329 -33.74 71.65 5.54
CA GLU A 329 -33.65 72.10 6.98
C GLU A 329 -34.54 71.40 8.08
N ARG A 330 -34.23 71.27 9.40
CA ARG A 330 -33.54 72.14 10.37
C ARG A 330 -33.37 71.46 11.78
N TRP A 331 -32.20 71.66 12.40
CA TRP A 331 -31.82 71.87 13.85
C TRP A 331 -32.14 70.77 14.90
N SER A 332 -31.36 70.53 15.98
CA SER A 332 -30.63 71.43 16.92
C SER A 332 -29.57 70.59 17.69
N ASP A 333 -28.32 71.05 17.85
CA ASP A 333 -27.75 71.80 18.99
C ASP A 333 -27.53 70.99 20.28
N ASP A 334 -26.25 70.77 20.64
CA ASP A 334 -25.70 71.20 21.94
C ASP A 334 -24.15 71.01 22.00
N PHE A 335 -23.45 72.13 22.19
CA PHE A 335 -22.04 72.31 22.61
C PHE A 335 -22.09 73.43 23.68
N PRO A 336 -21.20 73.50 24.69
CA PRO A 336 -19.81 74.00 24.51
C PRO A 336 -18.78 73.39 25.53
N GLY A 337 -17.45 73.58 25.49
CA GLY A 337 -16.57 74.46 24.75
C GLY A 337 -15.08 74.18 25.04
N HIS A 338 -14.22 74.79 24.21
CA HIS A 338 -12.73 74.87 24.19
C HIS A 338 -12.14 75.79 25.31
N PRO A 339 -10.81 76.13 25.44
CA PRO A 339 -9.61 75.90 24.57
C PRO A 339 -8.21 75.62 25.26
N ALA A 340 -7.20 75.34 24.40
CA ALA A 340 -5.76 75.78 24.38
C ALA A 340 -4.67 75.31 25.40
N THR A 341 -3.73 74.47 24.90
CA THR A 341 -2.21 74.50 24.81
C THR A 341 -1.29 75.25 25.83
N PRO A 342 0.07 75.07 25.79
CA PRO A 342 1.00 74.22 26.59
C PRO A 342 1.89 75.06 27.58
N PRO A 343 2.92 74.53 28.31
CA PRO A 343 4.31 74.43 27.80
C PRO A 343 5.31 73.43 28.50
N VAL A 344 6.45 73.24 27.79
CA VAL A 344 7.88 73.01 28.16
C VAL A 344 8.32 73.01 29.64
N SER A 345 9.16 72.04 30.07
CA SER A 345 10.60 72.21 30.50
C SER A 345 11.19 71.02 31.31
N SER A 346 12.40 70.60 30.91
CA SER A 346 13.42 69.71 31.51
C SER A 346 13.96 70.19 32.90
N PRO A 347 15.10 69.75 33.52
CA PRO A 347 16.14 68.74 33.15
C PRO A 347 16.75 67.92 34.34
N GLU A 348 17.76 67.06 34.03
CA GLU A 348 19.02 66.70 34.78
C GLU A 348 19.41 65.26 34.40
N ARG A 349 20.48 64.92 33.64
CA ARG A 349 21.93 65.23 33.59
C ARG A 349 22.74 64.62 34.74
N TRP A 350 23.65 63.69 34.40
CA TRP A 350 25.08 63.50 34.74
C TRP A 350 25.54 62.32 33.82
N SER A 351 26.35 62.48 32.76
CA SER A 351 27.81 62.74 32.68
C SER A 351 28.65 61.78 33.51
N ASP A 352 29.76 61.17 33.09
CA ASP A 352 30.51 61.07 31.82
C ASP A 352 31.57 59.95 32.02
N ASP A 353 32.04 59.37 30.91
CA ASP A 353 33.40 58.86 30.60
C ASP A 353 34.21 57.97 31.57
N PHE A 354 34.81 56.88 31.03
CA PHE A 354 36.28 56.76 30.90
C PHE A 354 36.73 55.57 30.03
N GLN A 355 37.87 55.77 29.39
CA GLN A 355 38.49 55.00 28.30
C GLN A 355 39.35 53.79 28.72
N ALA A 356 39.68 52.97 27.71
CA ALA A 356 40.98 52.33 27.42
C ALA A 356 41.37 50.97 28.05
N ARG A 357 41.90 50.09 27.17
CA ARG A 357 42.61 48.80 27.40
C ARG A 357 44.01 49.02 28.03
N PRO A 358 44.73 48.01 28.59
CA PRO A 358 45.53 47.08 27.75
C PRO A 358 45.77 45.62 28.29
N ALA A 359 46.45 44.87 27.42
CA ALA A 359 46.84 43.45 27.29
C ALA A 359 47.64 42.69 28.40
N THR A 360 47.60 41.33 28.25
CA THR A 360 48.63 40.24 28.46
C THR A 360 48.94 39.71 29.89
N PRO A 361 49.50 38.47 30.10
CA PRO A 361 49.93 37.38 29.19
C PRO A 361 49.62 35.89 29.60
N LEU A 362 50.01 34.95 28.71
CA LEU A 362 50.08 33.46 28.78
C LEU A 362 51.01 32.88 29.89
N PRO A 363 50.99 31.54 30.15
CA PRO A 363 51.96 30.58 29.55
C PRO A 363 51.30 29.25 29.03
N ALA A 364 51.68 28.69 27.86
CA ALA A 364 52.69 27.61 27.62
C ALA A 364 52.25 26.20 28.18
N THR A 365 52.32 25.03 27.51
CA THR A 365 53.16 24.52 26.39
C THR A 365 52.73 23.07 26.01
N LEU A 366 53.27 22.59 24.86
CA LEU A 366 53.56 21.19 24.42
C LEU A 366 52.75 20.54 23.27
N ASP A 367 53.23 20.78 22.04
CA ASP A 367 53.90 19.81 21.14
C ASP A 367 53.23 18.47 20.75
N LYS A 368 52.89 18.29 19.45
CA LYS A 368 53.70 17.54 18.46
C LYS A 368 53.04 17.42 17.06
N GLN A 369 53.76 17.98 16.08
CA GLN A 369 54.03 17.57 14.69
C GLN A 369 53.19 16.47 14.00
N GLN A 370 52.67 16.78 12.79
CA GLN A 370 53.01 16.07 11.55
C GLN A 370 52.59 16.86 10.27
N GLU A 371 53.45 16.75 9.25
CA GLU A 371 53.53 17.52 7.99
C GLU A 371 52.47 17.15 6.91
N PRO A 372 52.33 17.98 5.85
CA PRO A 372 51.25 17.90 4.87
C PRO A 372 51.62 17.11 3.62
N VAL A 373 50.63 16.40 3.04
CA VAL A 373 50.70 15.84 1.69
C VAL A 373 49.77 16.65 0.78
N THR A 374 50.39 17.38 -0.14
CA THR A 374 49.76 18.08 -1.27
C THR A 374 49.78 17.19 -2.52
N PHE A 375 48.73 17.22 -3.35
CA PHE A 375 48.69 16.98 -4.81
C PHE A 375 47.22 17.19 -5.30
N PRO A 376 46.92 17.39 -6.61
CA PRO A 376 46.86 18.67 -7.34
C PRO A 376 45.41 18.99 -7.85
N PRO A 377 45.17 20.14 -8.51
CA PRO A 377 43.85 20.49 -9.02
C PRO A 377 43.58 19.84 -10.38
N ILE A 378 42.39 19.25 -10.56
CA ILE A 378 41.90 18.82 -11.87
C ILE A 378 40.97 19.88 -12.44
N GLN A 379 41.26 20.21 -13.69
CA GLN A 379 40.73 21.30 -14.49
C GLN A 379 39.26 21.11 -14.85
N LEU A 380 38.54 22.23 -14.78
CA LEU A 380 37.33 22.51 -15.55
C LEU A 380 37.68 22.58 -17.04
N SER A 381 36.86 21.92 -17.87
CA SER A 381 36.71 22.28 -19.28
C SER A 381 35.25 22.56 -19.56
N SER A 382 35.02 23.71 -20.17
CA SER A 382 33.76 24.30 -20.60
C SER A 382 33.74 24.37 -22.14
N GLU A 383 32.51 24.40 -22.69
CA GLU A 383 32.13 24.86 -24.04
C GLU A 383 32.44 23.91 -25.20
N ILE A 384 31.48 23.57 -26.08
CA ILE A 384 30.79 24.39 -27.11
C ILE A 384 29.39 23.76 -27.33
N LEU A 385 28.21 24.42 -27.25
CA LEU A 385 27.54 25.52 -27.98
C LEU A 385 27.09 25.24 -29.44
N GLU A 386 25.79 25.53 -29.66
CA GLU A 386 25.09 25.88 -30.93
C GLU A 386 24.83 24.72 -31.92
N ASP A 387 23.71 24.61 -32.64
CA ASP A 387 22.62 25.55 -32.96
C ASP A 387 21.42 24.76 -33.55
N ASN A 388 20.21 25.33 -33.43
CA ASN A 388 19.21 25.42 -34.52
C ASN A 388 17.81 25.78 -33.98
N ALA A 389 17.48 27.05 -34.16
CA ALA A 389 16.12 27.57 -34.17
C ALA A 389 15.50 27.52 -35.58
N GLU A 390 14.18 27.78 -35.60
CA GLU A 390 13.29 28.14 -36.72
C GLU A 390 12.54 27.01 -37.47
N ARG A 391 11.20 27.02 -37.37
CA ARG A 391 10.21 27.58 -38.34
C ARG A 391 8.81 27.03 -38.01
N ARG A 392 7.88 27.88 -37.55
CA ARG A 392 6.77 28.50 -38.33
C ARG A 392 5.86 27.51 -39.06
N GLY A 393 4.61 27.45 -38.60
CA GLY A 393 3.45 26.92 -39.32
C GLY A 393 2.18 27.35 -38.59
N THR A 394 1.69 28.55 -38.93
CA THR A 394 0.33 29.05 -38.66
C THR A 394 -0.62 28.43 -39.66
N ASP A 395 -1.81 28.00 -39.22
CA ASP A 395 -3.03 28.05 -40.04
C ASP A 395 -4.25 28.14 -39.12
N ASP A 396 -5.00 29.23 -39.31
CA ASP A 396 -6.36 29.47 -38.83
C ASP A 396 -7.34 28.57 -39.59
N MET A 397 -8.35 28.00 -38.91
CA MET A 397 -9.69 27.86 -39.48
C MET A 397 -10.75 27.71 -38.37
N ASP A 398 -11.85 28.41 -38.62
CA ASP A 398 -12.97 28.75 -37.76
C ASP A 398 -13.89 27.59 -37.30
N ILE A 399 -14.38 27.74 -36.05
CA ILE A 399 -15.80 27.73 -35.58
C ILE A 399 -16.72 26.56 -35.98
N ASP A 400 -17.23 25.85 -34.94
CA ASP A 400 -18.67 25.69 -34.64
C ASP A 400 -18.85 25.09 -33.22
N VAL A 401 -19.14 25.90 -32.20
CA VAL A 401 -20.48 26.22 -31.62
C VAL A 401 -21.27 25.02 -31.08
N ASN A 402 -21.32 25.00 -29.74
CA ASN A 402 -22.29 24.43 -28.82
C ASN A 402 -23.64 23.93 -29.37
N VAL A 403 -24.03 22.75 -28.87
CA VAL A 403 -25.43 22.44 -28.55
C VAL A 403 -25.49 22.09 -27.07
N GLU A 404 -25.71 23.10 -26.22
CA GLU A 404 -26.20 22.91 -24.85
C GLU A 404 -27.70 22.56 -24.94
N VAL A 405 -28.05 21.33 -24.58
CA VAL A 405 -29.42 20.96 -24.22
C VAL A 405 -29.52 21.04 -22.70
N GLU A 406 -30.17 22.08 -22.19
CA GLU A 406 -30.67 22.12 -20.82
C GLU A 406 -31.56 20.89 -20.57
N ARG A 407 -31.18 20.03 -19.63
CA ARG A 407 -32.08 19.03 -19.04
C ARG A 407 -32.24 19.32 -17.55
N GLU A 408 -33.49 19.52 -17.17
CA GLU A 408 -33.97 19.61 -15.79
C GLU A 408 -33.45 18.45 -14.92
N PRO A 409 -33.25 18.67 -13.60
CA PRO A 409 -32.76 17.64 -12.70
C PRO A 409 -33.74 16.48 -12.58
N ALA A 410 -33.31 15.28 -12.96
CA ALA A 410 -34.08 14.07 -12.80
C ALA A 410 -34.26 13.72 -11.31
N PRO A 411 -35.42 13.14 -10.91
CA PRO A 411 -35.68 12.74 -9.53
C PRO A 411 -34.70 11.64 -9.08
N SER A 412 -34.20 11.78 -7.85
CA SER A 412 -33.30 10.84 -7.19
C SER A 412 -33.83 9.40 -7.26
N ARG A 413 -33.11 8.51 -7.95
CA ARG A 413 -33.36 7.06 -7.89
C ARG A 413 -33.11 6.56 -6.46
N PRO A 414 -33.95 5.66 -5.92
CA PRO A 414 -33.66 5.01 -4.64
C PRO A 414 -32.38 4.17 -4.76
N ALA A 415 -31.47 4.32 -3.79
CA ALA A 415 -30.23 3.58 -3.71
C ALA A 415 -30.52 2.08 -3.58
N VAL A 416 -30.20 1.31 -4.63
CA VAL A 416 -30.22 -0.16 -4.55
C VAL A 416 -29.07 -0.56 -3.64
N GLN A 417 -29.37 -1.35 -2.60
CA GLN A 417 -28.34 -1.76 -1.64
C GLN A 417 -27.29 -2.66 -2.34
N PRO A 418 -25.97 -2.35 -2.24
CA PRO A 418 -24.92 -3.01 -3.03
C PRO A 418 -24.88 -4.55 -2.94
N TYR A 419 -25.28 -5.12 -1.81
CA TYR A 419 -25.32 -6.57 -1.63
C TYR A 419 -26.40 -7.26 -2.47
N VAL A 420 -27.46 -6.55 -2.89
CA VAL A 420 -28.52 -7.11 -3.76
C VAL A 420 -27.95 -7.43 -5.14
N GLU A 421 -27.19 -6.49 -5.70
CA GLU A 421 -26.51 -6.70 -6.99
C GLU A 421 -25.38 -7.72 -6.86
N PHE A 422 -24.66 -7.71 -5.74
CA PHE A 422 -23.69 -8.76 -5.43
C PHE A 422 -24.34 -10.14 -5.46
N PHE A 423 -25.40 -10.40 -4.69
CA PHE A 423 -26.03 -11.71 -4.65
C PHE A 423 -26.61 -12.14 -6.01
N LYS A 424 -27.13 -11.20 -6.80
CA LYS A 424 -27.55 -11.50 -8.18
C LYS A 424 -26.39 -12.00 -9.03
N ARG A 425 -25.22 -11.36 -8.96
CA ARG A 425 -24.00 -11.84 -9.64
C ARG A 425 -23.52 -13.18 -9.08
N MET A 426 -23.67 -13.41 -7.77
CA MET A 426 -23.31 -14.69 -7.14
C MET A 426 -24.23 -15.83 -7.57
N GLU A 427 -25.52 -15.57 -7.77
CA GLU A 427 -26.49 -16.53 -8.31
C GLU A 427 -26.15 -16.89 -9.76
N GLU A 428 -25.87 -15.88 -10.60
CA GLU A 428 -25.43 -16.08 -11.98
C GLU A 428 -24.13 -16.91 -12.04
N ARG A 429 -23.17 -16.61 -11.17
CA ARG A 429 -21.92 -17.36 -11.03
C ARG A 429 -22.13 -18.78 -10.51
N SER A 430 -23.04 -18.97 -9.55
CA SER A 430 -23.38 -20.31 -9.03
C SER A 430 -24.01 -21.17 -10.11
N ARG A 431 -24.85 -20.58 -10.98
CA ARG A 431 -25.42 -21.26 -12.15
C ARG A 431 -24.34 -21.70 -13.13
N HIS A 432 -23.35 -20.86 -13.42
CA HIS A 432 -22.22 -21.25 -14.27
C HIS A 432 -21.34 -22.34 -13.65
N ILE A 433 -21.11 -22.30 -12.33
CA ILE A 433 -20.39 -23.37 -11.63
C ILE A 433 -21.19 -24.67 -11.71
N GLU A 434 -22.51 -24.61 -11.55
CA GLU A 434 -23.40 -25.78 -11.67
C GLU A 434 -23.39 -26.40 -13.08
N GLU A 435 -23.33 -25.57 -14.13
CA GLU A 435 -23.25 -26.02 -15.52
C GLU A 435 -21.91 -26.69 -15.86
N ALA A 436 -20.82 -26.29 -15.20
CA ALA A 436 -19.47 -26.80 -15.42
C ALA A 436 -19.00 -27.82 -14.35
N GLU A 437 -19.87 -28.21 -13.41
CA GLU A 437 -19.52 -29.03 -12.24
C GLU A 437 -19.29 -30.51 -12.62
N SER A 438 -18.17 -31.10 -12.16
CA SER A 438 -17.95 -32.55 -12.26
C SER A 438 -18.82 -33.33 -11.27
N ASP A 439 -19.06 -34.62 -11.50
CA ASP A 439 -19.84 -35.46 -10.57
C ASP A 439 -19.23 -35.56 -9.17
N GLU A 440 -17.90 -35.51 -9.07
CA GLU A 440 -17.19 -35.49 -7.79
C GLU A 440 -17.34 -34.14 -7.07
N ASP A 441 -17.24 -33.03 -7.81
CA ASP A 441 -17.46 -31.68 -7.28
C ASP A 441 -18.88 -31.49 -6.79
N LYS A 442 -19.85 -32.01 -7.54
CA LYS A 442 -21.26 -32.02 -7.18
C LYS A 442 -21.50 -32.78 -5.89
N LYS A 443 -20.90 -33.97 -5.72
CA LYS A 443 -20.96 -34.72 -4.46
C LYS A 443 -20.35 -33.91 -3.29
N ARG A 444 -19.17 -33.29 -3.50
CA ARG A 444 -18.52 -32.45 -2.47
C ARG A 444 -19.36 -31.21 -2.12
N ARG A 445 -19.98 -30.56 -3.10
CA ARG A 445 -20.87 -29.39 -2.89
C ARG A 445 -22.14 -29.78 -2.15
N LEU A 446 -22.81 -30.86 -2.56
CA LEU A 446 -24.00 -31.36 -1.87
C LEU A 446 -23.70 -31.77 -0.42
N GLN A 447 -22.52 -32.35 -0.17
CA GLN A 447 -22.07 -32.64 1.19
C GLN A 447 -21.81 -31.35 2.00
N ARG A 448 -21.24 -30.31 1.40
CA ARG A 448 -21.06 -28.99 2.02
C ARG A 448 -22.40 -28.31 2.33
N ALA A 449 -23.34 -28.33 1.39
CA ALA A 449 -24.68 -27.79 1.57
C ALA A 449 -25.43 -28.45 2.74
N LYS A 450 -25.22 -29.75 2.96
CA LYS A 450 -25.80 -30.49 4.10
C LYS A 450 -25.11 -30.25 5.45
N SER A 451 -23.82 -29.92 5.44
CA SER A 451 -22.99 -29.82 6.67
C SER A 451 -22.60 -28.39 7.04
N GLY A 452 -23.01 -27.38 6.25
CA GLY A 452 -22.65 -25.98 6.42
C GLY A 452 -21.17 -25.64 6.16
N GLY A 453 -20.31 -26.62 5.84
CA GLY A 453 -18.90 -26.36 5.49
C GLY A 453 -18.04 -25.67 6.56
N LEU A 454 -18.50 -25.61 7.82
CA LEU A 454 -18.01 -24.73 8.89
C LEU A 454 -16.48 -24.79 9.17
N SER A 455 -15.85 -25.95 8.97
CA SER A 455 -14.40 -26.11 9.26
C SER A 455 -13.47 -25.42 8.25
N LYS A 456 -13.97 -25.11 7.04
CA LYS A 456 -13.18 -24.56 5.92
C LYS A 456 -13.87 -23.42 5.18
N ALA A 457 -15.10 -23.04 5.57
CA ALA A 457 -15.82 -21.95 4.94
C ALA A 457 -15.18 -20.59 5.29
N LYS A 458 -15.19 -19.66 4.34
CA LYS A 458 -14.85 -18.26 4.63
C LYS A 458 -16.08 -17.56 5.18
N VAL A 459 -15.90 -16.57 6.06
CA VAL A 459 -16.99 -15.75 6.60
C VAL A 459 -16.74 -14.30 6.22
N TYR A 460 -17.76 -13.64 5.71
CA TYR A 460 -17.77 -12.23 5.32
C TYR A 460 -18.88 -11.49 6.05
N VAL A 461 -18.65 -10.22 6.35
CA VAL A 461 -19.67 -9.33 6.94
C VAL A 461 -19.84 -8.11 6.06
N TRP A 462 -21.09 -7.77 5.75
CA TRP A 462 -21.43 -6.52 5.07
C TRP A 462 -21.65 -5.41 6.09
N ARG A 463 -20.83 -4.37 6.04
CA ARG A 463 -20.91 -3.20 6.94
C ARG A 463 -20.94 -1.91 6.12
N LYS A 464 -21.66 -0.90 6.61
CA LYS A 464 -21.61 0.44 6.00
C LYS A 464 -20.28 1.12 6.30
N ASP A 465 -19.68 1.75 5.29
CA ASP A 465 -18.51 2.60 5.42
C ASP A 465 -18.86 4.02 5.86
N HIS A 466 -17.89 4.93 5.81
CA HIS A 466 -18.03 6.33 6.20
C HIS A 466 -18.98 7.15 5.31
N ASN A 467 -19.37 6.62 4.15
CA ASN A 467 -20.31 7.24 3.20
C ASN A 467 -21.68 6.54 3.20
N ASP A 468 -21.97 5.72 4.22
CA ASP A 468 -23.18 4.88 4.31
C ASP A 468 -23.29 3.82 3.19
N VAL A 469 -22.17 3.45 2.55
CA VAL A 469 -22.13 2.44 1.49
C VAL A 469 -21.71 1.08 2.07
N TYR A 470 -22.43 0.01 1.75
CA TYR A 470 -22.06 -1.33 2.21
C TYR A 470 -20.77 -1.85 1.56
N VAL A 471 -19.83 -2.25 2.41
CA VAL A 471 -18.56 -2.90 2.07
C VAL A 471 -18.56 -4.33 2.63
N ARG A 472 -18.14 -5.29 1.80
CA ARG A 472 -18.00 -6.71 2.17
C ARG A 472 -16.62 -6.97 2.75
N GLU A 473 -16.53 -7.23 4.05
CA GLU A 473 -15.27 -7.45 4.77
C GLU A 473 -15.04 -8.93 5.08
N SER A 474 -13.80 -9.41 4.93
CA SER A 474 -13.44 -10.79 5.29
C SER A 474 -13.17 -10.93 6.80
N VAL A 475 -13.68 -11.99 7.40
CA VAL A 475 -13.46 -12.32 8.81
C VAL A 475 -12.29 -13.28 8.96
N SER A 476 -11.42 -13.02 9.95
CA SER A 476 -10.30 -13.91 10.29
C SER A 476 -10.80 -15.26 10.80
N LYS A 477 -10.11 -16.35 10.42
CA LYS A 477 -10.48 -17.73 10.76
C LYS A 477 -10.74 -17.97 12.25
N ARG A 478 -9.98 -17.31 13.12
CA ARG A 478 -10.15 -17.45 14.58
C ARG A 478 -11.47 -16.91 15.12
N PHE A 479 -12.17 -16.08 14.34
CA PHE A 479 -13.43 -15.43 14.72
C PHE A 479 -14.63 -15.95 13.91
N HIS A 480 -14.45 -16.95 13.04
CA HIS A 480 -15.54 -17.45 12.19
C HIS A 480 -16.73 -17.92 13.00
N GLN A 481 -16.49 -18.72 14.04
CA GLN A 481 -17.56 -19.24 14.90
C GLN A 481 -18.22 -18.13 15.70
N ASP A 482 -17.43 -17.27 16.35
CA ASP A 482 -17.95 -16.13 17.12
C ASP A 482 -18.78 -15.20 16.24
N THR A 483 -18.32 -14.91 15.01
CA THR A 483 -19.02 -14.02 14.08
C THR A 483 -20.32 -14.66 13.58
N LEU A 484 -20.35 -15.95 13.26
CA LEU A 484 -21.60 -16.60 12.86
C LEU A 484 -22.62 -16.62 14.00
N CYS A 485 -22.17 -16.78 15.25
CA CYS A 485 -23.03 -16.71 16.44
C CYS A 485 -23.54 -15.28 16.77
N GLU A 486 -23.02 -14.24 16.12
CA GLU A 486 -23.46 -12.84 16.32
C GLU A 486 -24.69 -12.45 15.49
N TYR A 487 -25.06 -13.25 14.48
CA TYR A 487 -26.16 -12.96 13.55
C TYR A 487 -27.25 -14.03 13.65
N ALA A 488 -28.50 -13.61 13.48
CA ALA A 488 -29.66 -14.51 13.34
C ALA A 488 -29.54 -15.38 12.07
N GLU A 489 -30.26 -16.50 12.00
CA GLU A 489 -30.24 -17.36 10.81
C GLU A 489 -30.67 -16.59 9.54
N ALA A 490 -31.69 -15.73 9.65
CA ALA A 490 -32.15 -14.86 8.57
C ALA A 490 -31.13 -13.77 8.17
N GLN A 491 -30.12 -13.53 9.01
CA GLN A 491 -29.05 -12.55 8.79
C GLN A 491 -27.78 -13.18 8.17
N VAL A 492 -27.78 -14.49 7.94
CA VAL A 492 -26.65 -15.26 7.43
C VAL A 492 -27.02 -15.96 6.12
N ARG A 493 -26.19 -15.80 5.09
CA ARG A 493 -26.34 -16.50 3.80
C ARG A 493 -25.13 -17.37 3.52
N TYR A 494 -25.36 -18.67 3.39
CA TYR A 494 -24.31 -19.63 3.01
C TYR A 494 -24.34 -19.94 1.51
N ASN A 495 -23.21 -19.75 0.83
CA ASN A 495 -23.00 -20.16 -0.54
C ASN A 495 -22.18 -21.47 -0.59
N SER A 496 -22.84 -22.58 -0.89
CA SER A 496 -22.22 -23.90 -0.95
C SER A 496 -21.27 -24.09 -2.15
N PHE A 497 -21.48 -23.36 -3.26
CA PHE A 497 -20.62 -23.42 -4.44
C PHE A 497 -19.22 -22.89 -4.13
N LEU A 498 -19.15 -21.73 -3.45
CA LEU A 498 -17.90 -21.07 -3.09
C LEU A 498 -17.39 -21.40 -1.68
N ASN A 499 -18.22 -22.06 -0.87
CA ASN A 499 -17.96 -22.34 0.53
C ASN A 499 -17.73 -21.06 1.35
N GLU A 500 -18.66 -20.11 1.24
CA GLU A 500 -18.57 -18.80 1.89
C GLU A 500 -19.87 -18.48 2.64
N TYR A 501 -19.75 -17.82 3.79
CA TYR A 501 -20.84 -17.20 4.53
C TYR A 501 -20.80 -15.69 4.34
N ASP A 502 -21.96 -15.08 4.14
CA ASP A 502 -22.18 -13.64 4.14
C ASP A 502 -23.16 -13.27 5.24
N CYS A 503 -22.73 -12.44 6.18
CA CYS A 503 -23.55 -11.97 7.30
C CYS A 503 -23.85 -10.48 7.15
N CYS A 504 -25.09 -10.08 7.44
CA CYS A 504 -25.47 -8.67 7.49
C CYS A 504 -26.70 -8.48 8.37
N SER A 505 -26.70 -7.44 9.20
CA SER A 505 -27.85 -7.07 10.03
C SER A 505 -29.10 -6.71 9.21
N ASP A 506 -28.93 -6.31 7.94
CA ASP A 506 -30.02 -5.85 7.07
C ASP A 506 -30.55 -6.94 6.12
N PHE A 507 -30.10 -8.20 6.28
CA PHE A 507 -30.62 -9.33 5.49
C PHE A 507 -31.97 -9.84 6.00
N GLY A 508 -32.26 -9.66 7.28
CA GLY A 508 -33.48 -10.13 7.95
C GLY A 508 -33.53 -9.69 9.41
N GLU A 509 -34.70 -9.88 10.03
CA GLU A 509 -34.91 -9.64 11.46
C GLU A 509 -34.67 -10.93 12.26
N TRP A 510 -34.58 -10.81 13.58
CA TRP A 510 -34.45 -11.95 14.50
C TRP A 510 -35.82 -12.60 14.69
N GLU A 511 -35.88 -13.93 14.77
CA GLU A 511 -37.11 -14.61 15.14
C GLU A 511 -37.28 -14.65 16.68
N ASP A 512 -38.52 -14.56 17.17
CA ASP A 512 -38.81 -14.48 18.62
C ASP A 512 -38.22 -15.69 19.40
N GLU A 513 -38.17 -16.88 18.78
CA GLU A 513 -37.60 -18.10 19.36
C GLU A 513 -36.06 -18.04 19.47
N GLU A 514 -35.37 -17.38 18.52
CA GLU A 514 -33.91 -17.17 18.57
C GLU A 514 -33.50 -16.16 19.67
N ILE A 515 -34.40 -15.21 19.96
CA ILE A 515 -34.23 -14.25 21.07
C ILE A 515 -34.35 -15.00 22.41
N GLU A 516 -35.36 -15.85 22.57
CA GLU A 516 -35.59 -16.64 23.78
C GLU A 516 -34.47 -17.66 24.07
N ASP A 517 -33.97 -18.37 23.05
CA ASP A 517 -32.85 -19.32 23.21
C ASP A 517 -31.56 -18.65 23.66
N ARG A 518 -31.32 -17.41 23.20
CA ARG A 518 -30.16 -16.62 23.60
C ARG A 518 -30.30 -16.09 25.03
N GLU A 519 -31.49 -15.66 25.43
CA GLU A 519 -31.78 -15.28 26.82
C GLU A 519 -31.63 -16.48 27.79
N ALA A 520 -31.97 -17.70 27.35
CA ALA A 520 -31.83 -18.92 28.13
C ALA A 520 -30.35 -19.33 28.35
N ILE A 521 -29.47 -19.09 27.37
CA ILE A 521 -28.01 -19.34 27.48
C ILE A 521 -27.36 -18.40 28.50
N TYR A 522 -27.81 -17.15 28.60
CA TYR A 522 -27.32 -16.19 29.61
C TYR A 522 -27.90 -16.43 31.01
N SER A 523 -29.03 -17.15 31.12
CA SER A 523 -29.69 -17.46 32.40
C SER A 523 -29.08 -18.66 33.16
N HIS A 524 -28.24 -19.49 32.55
CA HIS A 524 -27.73 -20.74 33.16
C HIS A 524 -26.32 -20.67 33.76
N ASP A 525 -25.64 -19.52 33.74
CA ASP A 525 -24.28 -19.38 34.28
C ASP A 525 -24.21 -18.66 35.64
N TYR A 526 -25.09 -19.05 36.56
CA TYR A 526 -25.01 -18.79 38.00
C TYR A 526 -25.63 -19.96 38.79
N ASN A 527 -24.88 -21.06 38.95
CA ASN A 527 -24.80 -21.92 40.14
C ASN A 527 -24.22 -23.31 39.80
N GLN A 528 -22.91 -23.50 39.94
CA GLN A 528 -22.31 -24.50 40.84
C GLN A 528 -20.79 -24.57 40.66
N ALA A 529 -20.10 -24.37 41.79
CA ALA A 529 -18.75 -24.85 42.00
C ALA A 529 -18.78 -26.33 42.43
N GLU A 530 -17.67 -26.99 42.18
CA GLU A 530 -17.21 -28.32 42.65
C GLU A 530 -17.43 -29.54 41.73
N THR A 531 -16.28 -29.94 41.15
CA THR A 531 -15.64 -31.27 41.24
C THR A 531 -16.45 -32.49 40.78
N TYR A 532 -15.93 -33.20 39.75
CA TYR A 532 -15.42 -34.57 39.84
C TYR A 532 -15.41 -35.34 38.49
N HIS A 533 -14.30 -36.08 38.31
CA HIS A 533 -14.16 -37.38 37.65
C HIS A 533 -14.16 -37.50 36.12
N VAL A 534 -12.94 -37.69 35.61
CA VAL A 534 -12.62 -38.50 34.43
C VAL A 534 -12.87 -39.98 34.75
N PRO A 535 -13.73 -40.70 34.02
CA PRO A 535 -13.70 -42.16 33.99
C PRO A 535 -12.70 -42.62 32.92
N LEU A 536 -11.68 -43.34 33.38
CA LEU A 536 -10.80 -44.18 32.56
C LEU A 536 -11.42 -45.58 32.44
N ALA A 537 -11.00 -46.34 31.41
CA ALA A 537 -11.27 -47.76 31.07
C ALA A 537 -12.37 -47.97 30.01
N SER A 538 -12.24 -48.84 28.99
CA SER A 538 -11.19 -49.78 28.61
C SER A 538 -11.42 -50.27 27.16
N THR A 539 -10.33 -50.76 26.58
CA THR A 539 -10.14 -51.47 25.31
C THR A 539 -11.19 -52.54 25.01
N SER A 540 -11.55 -52.69 23.73
CA SER A 540 -11.96 -53.98 23.13
C SER A 540 -11.62 -53.98 21.65
N THR A 541 -10.51 -54.65 21.32
CA THR A 541 -10.14 -55.08 19.97
C THR A 541 -11.03 -56.27 19.60
N THR A 542 -11.69 -56.24 18.44
CA THR A 542 -12.12 -57.49 17.78
C THR A 542 -12.08 -57.33 16.26
N THR A 543 -11.12 -58.02 15.67
CA THR A 543 -11.01 -58.37 14.25
C THR A 543 -12.09 -59.39 13.90
N ILE A 544 -12.89 -59.17 12.86
CA ILE A 544 -13.49 -60.24 12.04
C ILE A 544 -13.40 -59.83 10.56
N GLU A 545 -12.75 -60.70 9.79
CA GLU A 545 -12.53 -60.64 8.35
C GLU A 545 -13.75 -61.10 7.54
N SER A 546 -13.78 -60.62 6.29
CA SER A 546 -14.31 -61.24 5.07
C SER A 546 -15.82 -61.51 4.94
N GLN A 547 -16.39 -60.97 3.86
CA GLN A 547 -17.12 -61.66 2.79
C GLN A 547 -18.18 -60.71 2.23
N MET A 548 -17.97 -60.22 1.00
CA MET A 548 -19.09 -59.90 0.14
C MET A 548 -18.99 -60.75 -1.12
N ASP A 549 -20.05 -61.52 -1.24
CA ASP A 549 -20.29 -62.62 -2.13
C ASP A 549 -20.66 -62.13 -3.53
N THR A 550 -20.31 -62.99 -4.46
CA THR A 550 -20.61 -63.01 -5.88
C THR A 550 -22.08 -62.79 -6.20
N ARG A 551 -22.35 -61.98 -7.24
CA ARG A 551 -23.55 -62.14 -8.08
C ARG A 551 -23.16 -62.08 -9.54
N GLU A 552 -23.07 -63.27 -10.12
CA GLU A 552 -23.16 -63.52 -11.55
C GLU A 552 -24.52 -63.08 -12.08
N LEU A 553 -24.49 -62.27 -13.14
CA LEU A 553 -25.48 -62.30 -14.21
C LEU A 553 -24.68 -62.44 -15.51
N HIS A 554 -24.48 -63.68 -15.92
CA HIS A 554 -24.03 -64.03 -17.27
C HIS A 554 -25.13 -63.71 -18.28
N GLY A 555 -24.71 -63.20 -19.43
CA GLY A 555 -25.47 -63.31 -20.67
C GLY A 555 -25.55 -62.02 -21.48
N GLU A 556 -24.45 -61.63 -22.13
CA GLU A 556 -24.43 -61.54 -23.61
C GLU A 556 -22.97 -61.48 -24.08
N GLU A 557 -22.64 -62.40 -24.98
CA GLU A 557 -21.31 -62.65 -25.51
C GLU A 557 -20.86 -61.59 -26.52
N SER A 558 -19.54 -61.33 -26.48
CA SER A 558 -18.65 -61.13 -27.64
C SER A 558 -18.86 -59.89 -28.51
N ILE A 559 -17.95 -58.92 -28.37
CA ILE A 559 -16.93 -58.62 -29.41
C ILE A 559 -15.63 -58.17 -28.71
N HIS A 560 -14.55 -58.93 -28.90
CA HIS A 560 -13.18 -58.49 -28.62
C HIS A 560 -12.86 -57.21 -29.41
N GLY A 561 -12.86 -56.06 -28.75
CA GLY A 561 -12.18 -54.85 -29.23
C GLY A 561 -10.89 -54.69 -28.43
N ALA A 562 -9.74 -54.92 -29.05
CA ALA A 562 -8.47 -54.50 -28.49
C ALA A 562 -8.53 -52.99 -28.25
N LEU A 563 -8.53 -52.56 -26.98
CA LEU A 563 -8.31 -51.15 -26.65
C LEU A 563 -6.96 -50.76 -27.24
N GLU A 564 -6.96 -49.73 -28.08
CA GLU A 564 -5.76 -49.30 -28.77
C GLU A 564 -4.66 -48.91 -27.75
N PRO A 565 -3.38 -49.21 -28.03
CA PRO A 565 -2.26 -48.86 -27.15
C PRO A 565 -2.24 -47.38 -26.72
N GLY A 566 -2.80 -46.48 -27.54
CA GLY A 566 -2.87 -45.05 -27.25
C GLY A 566 -3.82 -44.65 -26.12
N THR A 567 -4.86 -45.44 -25.83
CA THR A 567 -5.81 -45.14 -24.74
C THR A 567 -5.21 -45.47 -23.36
N ILE A 568 -4.42 -46.54 -23.26
CA ILE A 568 -3.71 -46.94 -22.03
C ILE A 568 -2.61 -45.93 -21.69
N ALA A 569 -1.86 -45.47 -22.69
CA ALA A 569 -0.79 -44.48 -22.51
C ALA A 569 -1.31 -43.10 -22.06
N LEU A 570 -2.53 -42.70 -22.43
CA LEU A 570 -3.14 -41.45 -21.95
C LEU A 570 -3.59 -41.57 -20.49
N GLN A 571 -4.16 -42.72 -20.13
CA GLN A 571 -4.66 -43.00 -18.78
C GLN A 571 -3.52 -43.11 -17.74
N GLU A 572 -2.37 -43.70 -18.10
CA GLU A 572 -1.18 -43.73 -17.22
C GLU A 572 -0.46 -42.38 -17.09
N VAL A 573 -0.47 -41.55 -18.15
CA VAL A 573 0.08 -40.18 -18.11
C VAL A 573 -0.74 -39.27 -17.20
N GLU A 574 -2.04 -39.52 -17.06
CA GLU A 574 -2.92 -38.85 -16.09
C GLU A 574 -2.69 -39.32 -14.64
N THR A 575 -2.04 -40.47 -14.41
CA THR A 575 -1.80 -41.01 -13.06
C THR A 575 -0.48 -40.60 -12.41
N LEU A 576 0.54 -40.22 -13.19
CA LEU A 576 1.85 -39.81 -12.67
C LEU A 576 1.99 -38.27 -12.68
N GLU A 577 1.86 -37.65 -11.50
CA GLU A 577 2.05 -36.22 -11.24
C GLU A 577 3.38 -35.68 -11.80
N SER A 578 4.48 -36.43 -11.72
CA SER A 578 5.79 -36.02 -12.23
C SER A 578 5.83 -35.91 -13.75
N ILE A 579 5.17 -36.82 -14.47
CA ILE A 579 5.02 -36.74 -15.93
C ILE A 579 4.07 -35.61 -16.30
N TYR A 580 3.00 -35.41 -15.53
CA TYR A 580 2.08 -34.30 -15.70
C TYR A 580 2.79 -32.95 -15.54
N ILE A 581 3.58 -32.76 -14.48
CA ILE A 581 4.38 -31.54 -14.26
C ILE A 581 5.33 -31.28 -15.43
N LEU A 582 6.02 -32.31 -15.92
CA LEU A 582 6.94 -32.17 -17.07
C LEU A 582 6.21 -31.76 -18.35
N SER A 583 5.04 -32.37 -18.59
CA SER A 583 4.22 -32.10 -19.76
C SER A 583 3.70 -30.67 -19.71
N GLU A 584 3.15 -30.26 -18.57
CA GLU A 584 2.55 -28.95 -18.37
C GLU A 584 3.61 -27.82 -18.32
N PHE A 585 4.67 -27.98 -17.53
CA PHE A 585 5.68 -26.94 -17.34
C PHE A 585 6.69 -26.88 -18.49
N MET A 586 7.19 -28.04 -18.93
CA MET A 586 8.32 -28.09 -19.88
C MET A 586 7.90 -28.51 -21.29
N GLY A 587 6.67 -29.00 -21.48
CA GLY A 587 6.18 -29.45 -22.78
C GLY A 587 6.64 -30.85 -23.15
N PHE A 588 7.00 -31.68 -22.18
CA PHE A 588 7.35 -33.07 -22.44
C PHE A 588 6.15 -33.82 -23.02
N VAL A 589 6.36 -34.59 -24.08
CA VAL A 589 5.32 -35.42 -24.68
C VAL A 589 5.72 -36.89 -24.56
N PRO A 590 5.02 -37.67 -23.71
CA PRO A 590 5.36 -39.07 -23.52
C PRO A 590 5.10 -39.89 -24.81
N PRO A 591 5.91 -40.92 -25.10
CA PRO A 591 5.70 -41.78 -26.26
C PRO A 591 4.44 -42.64 -26.13
N VAL A 592 3.76 -42.92 -27.26
CA VAL A 592 2.50 -43.69 -27.29
C VAL A 592 2.71 -45.18 -26.97
N SER A 593 3.85 -45.73 -27.36
CA SER A 593 4.26 -47.09 -27.02
C SER A 593 5.66 -47.02 -26.44
N PRO A 594 5.78 -46.78 -25.12
CA PRO A 594 7.09 -46.69 -24.48
C PRO A 594 7.78 -48.04 -24.59
N GLN A 595 8.69 -48.17 -25.56
CA GLN A 595 9.70 -49.22 -25.49
C GLN A 595 10.62 -48.85 -24.32
N HIS A 596 10.90 -49.78 -23.41
CA HIS A 596 12.00 -49.58 -22.47
C HIS A 596 13.24 -49.28 -23.33
N PRO A 597 13.84 -48.07 -23.22
CA PRO A 597 15.09 -47.83 -23.92
C PRO A 597 16.06 -48.94 -23.48
N ALA A 598 16.88 -49.43 -24.42
CA ALA A 598 17.72 -50.63 -24.26
C ALA A 598 18.83 -50.53 -23.19
N SER A 599 18.66 -49.70 -22.17
CA SER A 599 19.62 -49.44 -21.10
C SER A 599 19.36 -50.34 -19.90
N ASN A 600 20.42 -50.95 -19.38
CA ASN A 600 20.51 -51.57 -18.05
C ASN A 600 20.44 -50.52 -16.91
N PHE A 601 19.64 -49.47 -17.06
CA PHE A 601 19.57 -48.36 -16.12
C PHE A 601 18.62 -48.71 -14.98
N SER A 602 19.09 -48.56 -13.75
CA SER A 602 18.25 -48.60 -12.55
C SER A 602 18.32 -47.26 -11.83
N TRP A 603 17.18 -46.83 -11.30
CA TRP A 603 17.10 -45.62 -10.52
C TRP A 603 17.80 -45.78 -9.17
N THR A 604 18.77 -44.91 -8.89
CA THR A 604 19.28 -44.78 -7.52
C THR A 604 18.44 -43.77 -6.72
N ALA A 605 18.46 -43.87 -5.39
CA ALA A 605 17.80 -42.87 -4.54
C ALA A 605 18.34 -41.44 -4.77
N GLN A 606 19.62 -41.32 -5.15
CA GLN A 606 20.23 -40.02 -5.48
C GLN A 606 19.69 -39.47 -6.81
N ASP A 607 19.44 -40.33 -7.80
CA ASP A 607 18.87 -39.94 -9.08
C ASP A 607 17.42 -39.48 -8.92
N LEU A 608 16.60 -40.21 -8.15
CA LEU A 608 15.22 -39.84 -7.87
C LEU A 608 15.13 -38.49 -7.17
N LYS A 609 15.98 -38.25 -6.16
CA LYS A 609 16.07 -36.96 -5.47
C LYS A 609 16.52 -35.83 -6.41
N LYS A 610 17.52 -36.08 -7.24
CA LYS A 610 18.00 -35.11 -8.24
C LYS A 610 16.90 -34.77 -9.24
N TYR A 611 16.15 -35.77 -9.69
CA TYR A 611 15.09 -35.65 -10.67
C TYR A 611 13.87 -34.90 -10.11
N GLY A 612 13.38 -35.30 -8.93
CA GLY A 612 12.32 -34.59 -8.22
C GLY A 612 12.66 -33.10 -8.04
N PHE A 613 13.88 -32.79 -7.63
CA PHE A 613 14.32 -31.40 -7.51
C PHE A 613 14.25 -30.61 -8.83
N MET A 614 14.59 -31.22 -9.97
CA MET A 614 14.54 -30.55 -11.29
C MET A 614 13.12 -30.21 -11.74
N ILE A 615 12.12 -30.97 -11.29
CA ILE A 615 10.70 -30.73 -11.61
C ILE A 615 9.95 -30.02 -10.47
N GLY A 616 10.60 -29.82 -9.32
CA GLY A 616 10.06 -29.05 -8.19
C GLY A 616 9.34 -29.88 -7.12
N THR A 617 9.50 -31.21 -7.13
CA THR A 617 8.92 -32.13 -6.14
C THR A 617 9.96 -32.61 -5.13
N GLN A 618 9.55 -32.95 -3.92
CA GLN A 618 10.45 -33.47 -2.89
C GLN A 618 10.81 -34.94 -3.14
N GLN A 619 9.78 -35.71 -3.49
CA GLN A 619 9.87 -37.14 -3.77
C GLN A 619 9.02 -37.41 -5.00
N LEU A 620 9.50 -38.34 -5.82
CA LEU A 620 8.72 -38.88 -6.91
C LEU A 620 7.80 -39.96 -6.36
N GLU A 621 6.75 -40.24 -7.12
CA GLU A 621 5.79 -41.29 -6.84
C GLU A 621 6.50 -42.65 -6.76
N ALA A 622 6.00 -43.54 -5.90
CA ALA A 622 6.67 -44.82 -5.61
C ALA A 622 6.76 -45.74 -6.84
N ASP A 623 5.81 -45.61 -7.75
CA ASP A 623 5.68 -46.31 -9.03
C ASP A 623 6.40 -45.60 -10.19
N PHE A 624 6.85 -44.34 -10.02
CA PHE A 624 7.59 -43.61 -11.05
C PHE A 624 8.82 -44.38 -11.58
N PRO A 625 9.69 -45.00 -10.76
CA PRO A 625 10.87 -45.71 -11.28
C PRO A 625 10.52 -46.86 -12.22
N GLU A 626 9.43 -47.57 -11.94
CA GLU A 626 8.94 -48.74 -12.69
C GLU A 626 8.08 -48.34 -13.89
N SER A 627 7.66 -47.07 -13.95
CA SER A 627 6.88 -46.54 -15.07
C SER A 627 7.65 -46.67 -16.39
N PRO A 628 6.96 -47.09 -17.47
CA PRO A 628 7.59 -47.19 -18.79
C PRO A 628 7.97 -45.80 -19.35
N PHE A 629 7.45 -44.71 -18.78
CA PHE A 629 7.77 -43.33 -19.16
C PHE A 629 8.99 -42.75 -18.46
N SER A 630 9.44 -43.34 -17.33
CA SER A 630 10.46 -42.76 -16.46
C SER A 630 11.79 -42.56 -17.16
N ALA A 631 12.20 -43.52 -18.00
CA ALA A 631 13.44 -43.44 -18.76
C ALA A 631 13.40 -42.35 -19.85
N HIS A 632 12.26 -42.14 -20.49
CA HIS A 632 12.06 -41.07 -21.48
C HIS A 632 12.07 -39.70 -20.82
N ALA A 633 11.37 -39.58 -19.70
CA ALA A 633 11.34 -38.37 -18.87
C ALA A 633 12.75 -38.02 -18.34
N ARG A 634 13.56 -39.03 -17.97
CA ARG A 634 14.98 -38.86 -17.62
C ARG A 634 15.79 -38.28 -18.77
N LEU A 635 15.73 -38.91 -19.95
CA LEU A 635 16.48 -38.46 -21.13
C LEU A 635 16.08 -37.04 -21.56
N PHE A 636 14.79 -36.70 -21.46
CA PHE A 636 14.31 -35.35 -21.70
C PHE A 636 15.00 -34.33 -20.78
N LEU A 637 14.98 -34.55 -19.46
CA LEU A 637 15.63 -33.64 -18.51
C LEU A 637 17.15 -33.61 -18.62
N GLU A 638 17.80 -34.70 -19.01
CA GLU A 638 19.24 -34.71 -19.28
C GLU A 638 19.60 -33.81 -20.46
N LYS A 639 18.83 -33.85 -21.56
CA LYS A 639 19.00 -32.93 -22.68
C LYS A 639 18.73 -31.48 -22.26
N MET A 640 17.64 -31.23 -21.53
CA MET A 640 17.26 -29.90 -21.05
C MET A 640 18.27 -29.32 -20.04
N SER A 641 18.89 -30.17 -19.23
CA SER A 641 19.91 -29.75 -18.27
C SER A 641 21.33 -29.84 -18.83
N SER A 642 21.57 -30.35 -20.05
CA SER A 642 22.91 -30.50 -20.62
C SER A 642 23.70 -29.18 -20.69
N THR A 643 25.02 -29.26 -20.51
CA THR A 643 25.95 -28.14 -20.75
C THR A 643 26.15 -27.85 -22.23
N ASP A 644 25.84 -28.80 -23.10
CA ASP A 644 25.79 -28.57 -24.55
C ASP A 644 24.53 -27.77 -24.89
N HIS A 645 24.73 -26.56 -25.41
CA HIS A 645 23.66 -25.65 -25.81
C HIS A 645 22.92 -26.11 -27.07
N ALA A 646 23.49 -26.99 -27.88
CA ALA A 646 22.83 -27.58 -29.04
C ALA A 646 22.02 -28.85 -28.69
N SER A 647 22.21 -29.40 -27.49
CA SER A 647 21.47 -30.56 -27.02
C SER A 647 20.03 -30.16 -26.65
N PHE A 648 19.06 -30.63 -27.43
CA PHE A 648 17.63 -30.44 -27.19
C PHE A 648 16.87 -31.77 -27.26
N PRO A 649 15.72 -31.88 -26.58
CA PRO A 649 14.75 -32.94 -26.82
C PRO A 649 14.42 -33.10 -28.32
N THR A 650 14.09 -34.33 -28.72
CA THR A 650 13.75 -34.61 -30.12
C THR A 650 12.40 -34.01 -30.49
N PRO A 651 12.11 -33.81 -31.80
CA PRO A 651 10.80 -33.31 -32.26
C PRO A 651 9.59 -34.12 -31.79
N LEU A 652 9.78 -35.40 -31.45
CA LEU A 652 8.71 -36.27 -30.95
C LEU A 652 8.46 -36.12 -29.45
N GLU A 653 9.45 -35.66 -28.69
CA GLU A 653 9.42 -35.60 -27.21
C GLU A 653 9.04 -34.21 -26.66
N TRP A 654 8.97 -33.17 -27.51
CA TRP A 654 8.74 -31.79 -27.08
C TRP A 654 7.66 -31.09 -27.91
N ASP A 655 6.64 -30.60 -27.22
CA ASP A 655 5.42 -30.02 -27.79
C ASP A 655 5.59 -28.74 -28.61
N ILE A 656 6.74 -28.08 -28.53
CA ILE A 656 7.04 -26.88 -29.33
C ILE A 656 7.27 -27.21 -30.82
N TYR A 657 7.50 -28.48 -31.14
CA TYR A 657 7.69 -28.93 -32.52
C TYR A 657 6.36 -29.40 -33.13
N LYS A 658 6.11 -29.02 -34.38
CA LYS A 658 4.90 -29.39 -35.12
C LYS A 658 4.82 -30.89 -35.41
N GLU A 659 5.96 -31.57 -35.43
CA GLU A 659 6.08 -33.01 -35.64
C GLU A 659 5.66 -33.82 -34.41
N CYS A 660 5.47 -33.17 -33.26
CA CYS A 660 5.03 -33.81 -32.04
C CYS A 660 3.55 -34.21 -32.13
N ARG A 661 3.13 -35.29 -31.42
CA ARG A 661 1.72 -35.74 -31.44
C ARG A 661 0.75 -34.77 -30.77
N ALA A 662 1.25 -33.96 -29.85
CA ALA A 662 0.47 -33.01 -29.06
C ALA A 662 1.15 -31.64 -29.09
N PRO A 663 1.20 -30.98 -30.25
CA PRO A 663 1.93 -29.73 -30.39
C PRO A 663 1.16 -28.58 -29.70
N VAL A 664 1.87 -27.75 -28.93
CA VAL A 664 1.27 -26.59 -28.25
C VAL A 664 0.73 -25.54 -29.23
N ALA A 665 1.21 -25.58 -30.48
CA ALA A 665 0.71 -24.79 -31.61
C ALA A 665 -0.83 -24.83 -31.78
N ASN A 666 -1.47 -25.91 -31.34
CA ASN A 666 -2.91 -26.11 -31.46
C ASN A 666 -3.71 -25.65 -30.24
N SER A 667 -3.08 -25.08 -29.22
CA SER A 667 -3.78 -24.71 -28.00
C SER A 667 -4.68 -23.49 -28.17
N PHE A 668 -5.76 -23.45 -27.38
CA PHE A 668 -6.74 -22.36 -27.41
C PHE A 668 -6.10 -21.00 -27.19
N TRP A 669 -5.34 -20.86 -26.09
CA TRP A 669 -4.73 -19.60 -25.70
C TRP A 669 -3.63 -19.13 -26.63
N LEU A 670 -2.84 -20.04 -27.21
CA LEU A 670 -1.70 -19.63 -28.04
C LEU A 670 -2.14 -18.81 -29.26
N ARG A 671 -3.30 -19.14 -29.84
CA ARG A 671 -3.90 -18.39 -30.97
C ARG A 671 -4.37 -17.00 -30.59
N ARG A 672 -4.51 -16.73 -29.30
CA ARG A 672 -4.99 -15.50 -28.68
C ARG A 672 -3.88 -14.72 -27.97
N VAL A 673 -2.61 -15.12 -28.14
CA VAL A 673 -1.50 -14.36 -27.57
C VAL A 673 -1.07 -13.23 -28.49
N ARG A 674 -1.06 -12.02 -27.96
CA ARG A 674 -0.44 -10.83 -28.56
C ARG A 674 0.86 -10.51 -27.83
N ILE A 675 1.88 -10.05 -28.57
CA ILE A 675 3.16 -9.65 -27.98
C ILE A 675 3.19 -8.13 -27.87
N LEU A 676 3.33 -7.63 -26.64
CA LEU A 676 3.57 -6.20 -26.38
C LEU A 676 5.02 -5.97 -25.95
N LYS A 677 5.41 -4.70 -25.89
CA LYS A 677 6.70 -4.24 -25.38
C LYS A 677 6.51 -3.47 -24.08
N ARG A 678 7.31 -3.81 -23.07
CA ARG A 678 7.38 -3.03 -21.84
C ARG A 678 8.16 -1.73 -22.12
N HIS A 679 7.58 -0.58 -21.81
CA HIS A 679 8.09 0.74 -22.22
C HIS A 679 9.48 1.07 -21.62
N ASP A 680 9.76 0.66 -20.39
CA ASP A 680 11.01 0.96 -19.68
C ASP A 680 12.21 0.11 -20.10
N THR A 681 11.97 -1.12 -20.55
CA THR A 681 13.01 -2.16 -20.75
C THR A 681 13.03 -2.71 -22.17
N GLY A 682 12.00 -2.47 -22.97
CA GLY A 682 11.84 -3.03 -24.31
C GLY A 682 11.61 -4.55 -24.35
N ASN A 683 11.44 -5.19 -23.19
CA ASN A 683 11.21 -6.62 -23.09
C ASN A 683 9.82 -7.00 -23.61
N ASN A 684 9.71 -8.19 -24.21
CA ASN A 684 8.42 -8.75 -24.63
C ASN A 684 7.57 -9.09 -23.40
N VAL A 685 6.27 -8.83 -23.51
CA VAL A 685 5.23 -9.38 -22.62
C VAL A 685 4.16 -10.05 -23.48
N TYR A 686 3.63 -11.17 -23.00
CA TYR A 686 2.68 -12.02 -23.74
C TYR A 686 1.27 -11.81 -23.18
N MET A 687 0.45 -11.05 -23.90
CA MET A 687 -0.93 -10.71 -23.53
C MET A 687 -1.90 -11.77 -24.06
N PHE A 688 -2.77 -12.29 -23.20
CA PHE A 688 -3.81 -13.27 -23.55
C PHE A 688 -5.11 -12.51 -23.86
N ASP A 689 -5.40 -12.31 -25.14
CA ASP A 689 -6.52 -11.50 -25.61
C ASP A 689 -7.76 -12.36 -25.83
N ALA A 690 -8.72 -12.28 -24.90
CA ALA A 690 -10.00 -12.97 -25.02
C ALA A 690 -10.97 -12.28 -26.00
N ASP A 691 -10.59 -11.13 -26.58
CA ASP A 691 -11.41 -10.34 -27.50
C ASP A 691 -12.83 -10.08 -26.94
N ALA A 692 -13.88 -10.35 -27.74
CA ALA A 692 -15.27 -10.19 -27.35
C ALA A 692 -15.77 -11.23 -26.31
N GLU A 693 -14.96 -12.24 -26.00
CA GLU A 693 -15.27 -13.31 -25.03
C GLU A 693 -14.64 -13.03 -23.65
N ALA A 694 -14.05 -11.84 -23.45
CA ALA A 694 -13.46 -11.45 -22.17
C ALA A 694 -14.48 -11.51 -21.03
N THR A 695 -14.13 -12.24 -19.97
CA THR A 695 -14.92 -12.32 -18.73
C THR A 695 -14.33 -11.44 -17.63
N LEU A 696 -13.10 -10.96 -17.80
CA LEU A 696 -12.45 -9.99 -16.92
C LEU A 696 -12.50 -8.57 -17.51
N GLN A 697 -12.41 -7.57 -16.63
CA GLN A 697 -12.50 -6.13 -16.94
C GLN A 697 -11.15 -5.54 -17.43
N TRP A 698 -10.14 -6.39 -17.56
CA TRP A 698 -8.73 -6.09 -17.81
C TRP A 698 -8.11 -7.35 -18.43
N THR A 699 -6.97 -7.21 -19.11
CA THR A 699 -6.37 -8.31 -19.88
C THR A 699 -5.17 -8.91 -19.15
N ILE A 700 -5.04 -10.24 -19.16
CA ILE A 700 -3.92 -10.95 -18.53
C ILE A 700 -2.69 -10.85 -19.43
N ALA A 701 -1.52 -10.56 -18.86
CA ALA A 701 -0.26 -10.71 -19.58
C ALA A 701 0.85 -11.33 -18.73
N VAL A 702 1.78 -12.04 -19.34
CA VAL A 702 2.88 -12.74 -18.64
C VAL A 702 4.22 -12.30 -19.23
N GLU A 703 5.19 -11.96 -18.39
CA GLU A 703 6.52 -11.48 -18.83
C GLU A 703 7.52 -12.63 -19.07
N ASP A 704 7.36 -13.77 -18.39
CA ASP A 704 8.22 -14.94 -18.58
C ASP A 704 7.69 -15.83 -19.73
N PRO A 705 8.48 -16.07 -20.80
CA PRO A 705 8.00 -16.80 -21.96
C PRO A 705 7.72 -18.29 -21.66
N ALA A 706 8.46 -18.90 -20.74
CA ALA A 706 8.19 -20.28 -20.35
C ALA A 706 6.87 -20.39 -19.58
N ALA A 707 6.59 -19.42 -18.70
CA ALA A 707 5.31 -19.31 -18.00
C ALA A 707 4.14 -19.06 -18.97
N ALA A 708 4.34 -18.24 -20.01
CA ALA A 708 3.33 -18.00 -21.03
C ALA A 708 2.98 -19.29 -21.81
N LEU A 709 3.99 -20.08 -22.21
CA LEU A 709 3.73 -21.39 -22.85
C LEU A 709 3.11 -22.40 -21.89
N MET A 710 3.51 -22.42 -20.63
CA MET A 710 2.87 -23.24 -19.60
C MET A 710 1.38 -22.93 -19.49
N ALA A 711 1.01 -21.65 -19.44
CA ALA A 711 -0.39 -21.23 -19.47
C ALA A 711 -1.13 -21.67 -20.75
N CYS A 712 -0.44 -21.63 -21.90
CA CYS A 712 -1.00 -22.10 -23.16
C CYS A 712 -1.30 -23.62 -23.17
N ARG A 713 -0.71 -24.42 -22.28
CA ARG A 713 -0.91 -25.88 -22.22
C ARG A 713 -2.10 -26.30 -21.37
N TRP A 714 -2.71 -25.39 -20.61
CA TRP A 714 -3.84 -25.72 -19.74
C TRP A 714 -5.10 -25.94 -20.56
N THR A 715 -5.53 -27.20 -20.69
CA THR A 715 -6.78 -27.59 -21.34
C THR A 715 -7.97 -27.36 -20.41
N GLY A 716 -9.13 -26.98 -20.97
CA GLY A 716 -10.35 -26.74 -20.20
C GLY A 716 -10.25 -25.54 -19.26
N LYS A 717 -9.43 -24.55 -19.63
CA LYS A 717 -9.28 -23.26 -18.95
C LYS A 717 -9.47 -22.15 -19.97
N ASP A 718 -10.53 -22.25 -20.74
CA ASP A 718 -10.70 -21.52 -22.00
C ASP A 718 -11.27 -20.11 -21.78
N THR A 719 -11.47 -19.70 -20.53
CA THR A 719 -11.83 -18.33 -20.15
C THR A 719 -10.67 -17.63 -19.44
N ASP A 720 -10.53 -16.33 -19.68
CA ASP A 720 -9.55 -15.47 -19.01
C ASP A 720 -9.71 -15.51 -17.47
N TYR A 721 -10.95 -15.63 -16.97
CA TYR A 721 -11.21 -15.84 -15.54
C TYR A 721 -10.55 -17.11 -14.99
N GLU A 722 -10.74 -18.25 -15.65
CA GLU A 722 -10.15 -19.52 -15.21
C GLU A 722 -8.62 -19.55 -15.36
N LEU A 723 -8.11 -18.92 -16.41
CA LEU A 723 -6.68 -18.72 -16.61
C LEU A 723 -6.10 -17.90 -15.45
N CYS A 724 -6.69 -16.75 -15.12
CA CYS A 724 -6.27 -15.92 -14.00
C CYS A 724 -6.32 -16.68 -12.67
N ARG A 725 -7.41 -17.41 -12.41
CA ARG A 725 -7.57 -18.20 -11.18
C ARG A 725 -6.48 -19.26 -11.06
N SER A 726 -6.11 -19.90 -12.17
CA SER A 726 -5.02 -20.89 -12.23
C SER A 726 -3.65 -20.27 -11.98
N LEU A 727 -3.37 -19.12 -12.59
CA LEU A 727 -2.13 -18.36 -12.34
C LEU A 727 -2.01 -17.97 -10.86
N LEU A 728 -3.08 -17.43 -10.28
CA LEU A 728 -3.16 -17.08 -8.86
C LEU A 728 -3.01 -18.30 -7.95
N GLY A 729 -3.68 -19.42 -8.25
CA GLY A 729 -3.60 -20.63 -7.44
C GLY A 729 -2.20 -21.26 -7.42
N ARG A 730 -1.41 -21.05 -8.47
CA ARG A 730 -0.07 -21.61 -8.64
C ARG A 730 1.06 -20.62 -8.34
N GLY A 731 0.73 -19.39 -7.93
CA GLY A 731 1.73 -18.37 -7.63
C GLY A 731 2.59 -17.95 -8.83
N VAL A 732 1.99 -17.99 -10.02
CA VAL A 732 2.63 -17.54 -11.27
C VAL A 732 2.56 -16.01 -11.34
N ALA A 733 3.68 -15.38 -11.70
CA ALA A 733 3.72 -13.94 -11.89
C ALA A 733 3.00 -13.53 -13.18
N PHE A 734 2.08 -12.57 -13.10
CA PHE A 734 1.38 -12.01 -14.25
C PHE A 734 1.07 -10.52 -14.07
N ARG A 735 0.58 -9.92 -15.14
CA ARG A 735 0.20 -8.51 -15.28
C ARG A 735 -1.29 -8.40 -15.56
N MET A 736 -1.86 -7.33 -15.05
CA MET A 736 -3.27 -6.98 -15.15
C MET A 736 -3.37 -5.72 -16.00
N LEU A 737 -3.42 -5.88 -17.32
CA LEU A 737 -3.29 -4.76 -18.24
C LEU A 737 -4.63 -4.03 -18.41
N SER A 738 -4.61 -2.72 -18.26
CA SER A 738 -5.71 -1.84 -18.65
C SER A 738 -5.25 -0.89 -19.77
N PRO A 739 -6.13 -0.58 -20.76
CA PRO A 739 -5.81 0.38 -21.80
C PRO A 739 -5.54 1.78 -21.22
N LEU A 740 -4.53 2.47 -21.74
CA LEU A 740 -4.21 3.84 -21.38
C LEU A 740 -5.06 4.79 -22.25
N SER A 741 -6.18 5.29 -21.72
CA SER A 741 -7.02 6.24 -22.46
C SER A 741 -6.36 7.63 -22.56
N SER A 742 -6.35 8.21 -23.75
CA SER A 742 -5.80 9.54 -24.06
C SER A 742 -6.63 10.72 -23.50
N HIS A 743 -7.82 10.49 -22.93
CA HIS A 743 -8.81 11.54 -22.70
C HIS A 743 -9.23 11.78 -21.24
N VAL A 744 -8.65 11.10 -20.26
CA VAL A 744 -8.99 11.32 -18.84
C VAL A 744 -7.75 11.70 -18.04
N PRO A 745 -7.69 12.90 -17.45
CA PRO A 745 -6.74 13.21 -16.39
C PRO A 745 -7.09 12.32 -15.19
N ILE A 746 -6.44 11.16 -15.09
CA ILE A 746 -6.63 10.26 -13.95
C ILE A 746 -5.82 10.84 -12.79
N ALA A 747 -6.47 11.08 -11.65
CA ALA A 747 -5.79 11.47 -10.43
C ALA A 747 -4.78 10.36 -10.08
N VAL A 748 -3.49 10.70 -10.13
CA VAL A 748 -2.43 9.78 -9.70
C VAL A 748 -2.61 9.54 -8.21
N GLU A 749 -2.99 8.32 -7.83
CA GLU A 749 -3.06 7.96 -6.42
C GLU A 749 -1.65 8.01 -5.82
N SER A 750 -1.49 8.72 -4.71
CA SER A 750 -0.20 8.83 -4.03
C SER A 750 0.13 7.53 -3.34
N VAL A 751 1.29 6.94 -3.64
CA VAL A 751 1.81 5.80 -2.87
C VAL A 751 2.40 6.33 -1.56
N PRO A 752 1.97 5.85 -0.39
CA PRO A 752 2.58 6.23 0.88
C PRO A 752 4.09 5.95 0.84
N LEU A 753 4.89 6.85 1.43
CA LEU A 753 6.33 6.65 1.55
C LEU A 753 6.60 5.47 2.48
N ILE A 754 6.95 4.32 1.90
CA ILE A 754 7.27 3.10 2.65
C ILE A 754 8.77 3.08 2.93
N GLN A 755 9.14 3.25 4.20
CA GLN A 755 10.54 3.21 4.63
C GLN A 755 10.85 1.88 5.33
N ARG A 756 12.06 1.36 5.08
CA ARG A 756 12.60 0.20 5.80
C ARG A 756 12.89 0.60 7.26
N PRO A 757 12.34 -0.11 8.26
CA PRO A 757 12.66 0.12 9.66
C PRO A 757 14.17 0.09 9.94
N LEU A 758 14.67 1.10 10.67
CA LEU A 758 16.06 1.17 11.11
C LEU A 758 16.32 0.25 12.31
N ARG A 759 17.50 -0.37 12.32
CA ARG A 759 18.13 -0.98 13.49
C ARG A 759 19.59 -0.55 13.54
N LEU A 760 20.14 -0.48 14.74
CA LEU A 760 21.57 -0.25 14.92
C LEU A 760 22.34 -1.55 14.70
N SER A 761 23.58 -1.43 14.23
CA SER A 761 24.47 -2.56 14.03
C SER A 761 24.72 -3.31 15.34
N GLY A 762 24.69 -4.65 15.27
CA GLY A 762 24.78 -5.50 16.46
C GLY A 762 23.45 -5.70 17.19
N TYR A 763 22.36 -5.07 16.75
CA TYR A 763 21.02 -5.33 17.30
C TYR A 763 20.68 -6.82 17.24
N GLN A 764 20.22 -7.34 18.37
CA GLN A 764 19.79 -8.73 18.51
C GLN A 764 18.28 -8.81 18.27
N PHE A 765 17.90 -9.39 17.13
CA PHE A 765 16.49 -9.59 16.81
C PHE A 765 15.86 -10.62 17.73
N SER A 766 14.62 -10.34 18.13
CA SER A 766 13.85 -11.18 19.05
C SER A 766 12.56 -11.68 18.42
N GLN A 767 11.84 -12.57 19.12
CA GLN A 767 10.49 -12.97 18.72
C GLN A 767 9.50 -11.79 18.72
N TYR A 768 9.75 -10.77 19.56
CA TYR A 768 8.98 -9.53 19.54
C TYR A 768 9.14 -8.78 18.22
N ASP A 769 10.35 -8.72 17.66
CA ASP A 769 10.59 -8.11 16.34
C ASP A 769 9.87 -8.87 15.21
N TYR A 770 9.84 -10.20 15.28
CA TYR A 770 9.10 -11.01 14.31
C TYR A 770 7.59 -10.74 14.41
N ALA A 771 7.03 -10.72 15.61
CA ALA A 771 5.63 -10.40 15.84
C ALA A 771 5.28 -8.95 15.44
N ALA A 772 6.21 -8.01 15.58
CA ALA A 772 6.05 -6.65 15.08
C ALA A 772 6.01 -6.63 13.54
N TYR A 773 6.94 -7.33 12.87
CA TYR A 773 6.95 -7.48 11.42
C TYR A 773 5.62 -8.07 10.89
N VAL A 774 5.15 -9.18 11.46
CA VAL A 774 3.91 -9.83 11.01
C VAL A 774 2.73 -8.87 11.13
N ARG A 775 2.62 -8.13 12.24
CA ARG A 775 1.56 -7.12 12.43
C ARG A 775 1.65 -5.98 11.40
N GLU A 776 2.85 -5.49 11.11
CA GLU A 776 3.04 -4.44 10.09
C GLU A 776 2.67 -4.92 8.68
N ARG A 777 3.08 -6.14 8.31
CA ARG A 777 2.71 -6.76 7.03
C ARG A 777 1.20 -6.95 6.93
N ASP A 778 0.56 -7.49 7.97
CA ASP A 778 -0.88 -7.74 7.97
C ASP A 778 -1.66 -6.41 7.92
N ALA A 779 -1.15 -5.34 8.55
CA ALA A 779 -1.70 -4.00 8.41
C ALA A 779 -1.60 -3.47 6.97
N MET A 780 -0.49 -3.71 6.25
CA MET A 780 -0.40 -3.38 4.83
C MET A 780 -1.44 -4.14 3.99
N PHE A 781 -1.74 -5.39 4.34
CA PHE A 781 -2.73 -6.22 3.65
C PHE A 781 -4.20 -5.84 3.94
N THR A 782 -4.45 -4.76 4.69
CA THR A 782 -5.79 -4.16 4.75
C THR A 782 -6.10 -3.33 3.51
N ASP A 783 -5.08 -2.82 2.83
CA ASP A 783 -5.21 -2.16 1.53
C ASP A 783 -5.34 -3.20 0.42
N GLN A 784 -6.53 -3.24 -0.20
CA GLN A 784 -6.84 -4.14 -1.32
C GLN A 784 -5.91 -3.95 -2.52
N ASN A 785 -5.38 -2.73 -2.75
CA ASN A 785 -4.41 -2.48 -3.82
C ASN A 785 -3.07 -3.15 -3.53
N VAL A 786 -2.62 -3.14 -2.27
CA VAL A 786 -1.40 -3.87 -1.86
C VAL A 786 -1.61 -5.37 -2.00
N VAL A 787 -2.75 -5.90 -1.56
CA VAL A 787 -3.09 -7.33 -1.67
C VAL A 787 -3.10 -7.78 -3.13
N ARG A 788 -3.77 -7.03 -4.01
CA ARG A 788 -3.82 -7.33 -5.45
C ARG A 788 -2.42 -7.38 -6.07
N ARG A 789 -1.59 -6.37 -5.82
CA ARG A 789 -0.21 -6.29 -6.33
C ARG A 789 0.68 -7.40 -5.78
N ALA A 790 0.53 -7.75 -4.49
CA ALA A 790 1.28 -8.84 -3.87
C ALA A 790 0.91 -10.21 -4.46
N LEU A 791 -0.39 -10.48 -4.66
CA LEU A 791 -0.87 -11.74 -5.24
C LEU A 791 -0.39 -11.94 -6.69
N LYS A 792 -0.47 -10.90 -7.54
CA LYS A 792 0.00 -10.97 -8.94
C LYS A 792 1.52 -11.12 -9.08
N THR A 793 2.28 -10.70 -8.07
CA THR A 793 3.75 -10.78 -8.10
C THR A 793 4.21 -12.23 -8.26
N GLY A 794 3.51 -13.22 -7.70
CA GLY A 794 4.00 -14.61 -7.68
C GLY A 794 5.16 -14.82 -6.69
N GLY A 795 5.71 -16.04 -6.67
CA GLY A 795 6.88 -16.37 -5.83
C GLY A 795 6.68 -16.10 -4.32
N ILE A 796 7.72 -15.62 -3.64
CA ILE A 796 7.69 -15.40 -2.18
C ILE A 796 6.69 -14.34 -1.74
N ILE A 797 6.49 -13.29 -2.54
CA ILE A 797 5.52 -12.22 -2.24
C ILE A 797 4.10 -12.78 -2.30
N TRP A 798 3.78 -13.53 -3.36
CA TRP A 798 2.51 -14.25 -3.45
C TRP A 798 2.33 -15.20 -2.28
N ARG A 799 3.36 -15.98 -1.90
CA ARG A 799 3.21 -16.95 -0.82
C ARG A 799 2.86 -16.30 0.52
N LEU A 800 3.39 -15.10 0.76
CA LEU A 800 3.07 -14.31 1.95
C LEU A 800 1.65 -13.73 1.89
N ALA A 801 1.06 -13.58 0.70
CA ALA A 801 -0.28 -13.02 0.47
C ALA A 801 -1.37 -14.07 0.14
N VAL A 802 -1.03 -15.30 -0.25
CA VAL A 802 -1.97 -16.30 -0.84
C VAL A 802 -3.13 -16.69 0.09
N HIS A 803 -2.96 -16.50 1.39
CA HIS A 803 -4.02 -16.73 2.37
C HIS A 803 -5.16 -15.69 2.29
N LEU A 804 -4.95 -14.60 1.55
CA LEU A 804 -5.92 -13.55 1.27
C LEU A 804 -6.80 -13.92 0.06
N SER A 805 -7.83 -13.11 -0.22
CA SER A 805 -8.81 -13.45 -1.24
C SER A 805 -8.32 -13.16 -2.67
N PHE A 806 -8.42 -14.14 -3.56
CA PHE A 806 -8.21 -13.94 -4.99
C PHE A 806 -9.27 -13.02 -5.63
N SER A 807 -10.44 -12.84 -5.00
CA SER A 807 -11.46 -11.89 -5.46
C SER A 807 -10.91 -10.47 -5.58
N THR A 808 -9.97 -10.09 -4.70
CA THR A 808 -9.28 -8.79 -4.76
C THR A 808 -8.57 -8.56 -6.09
N VAL A 809 -8.10 -9.62 -6.75
CA VAL A 809 -7.50 -9.53 -8.09
C VAL A 809 -8.56 -9.66 -9.19
N LEU A 810 -9.44 -10.67 -9.08
CA LEU A 810 -10.44 -10.99 -10.11
C LEU A 810 -11.46 -9.86 -10.30
N ASP A 811 -11.92 -9.26 -9.21
CA ASP A 811 -12.94 -8.20 -9.20
C ASP A 811 -12.31 -6.80 -9.20
N GLY A 812 -10.99 -6.71 -8.99
CA GLY A 812 -10.26 -5.45 -8.91
C GLY A 812 -10.01 -4.81 -10.28
N LYS A 813 -9.47 -3.59 -10.26
CA LYS A 813 -8.91 -2.90 -11.42
C LYS A 813 -7.51 -2.35 -11.10
N PRO A 814 -6.59 -2.25 -12.07
CA PRO A 814 -5.34 -1.53 -11.89
C PRO A 814 -5.61 -0.05 -11.62
N ALA A 815 -4.89 0.53 -10.66
CA ALA A 815 -4.92 1.96 -10.39
C ALA A 815 -3.76 2.66 -11.12
N LEU A 816 -3.99 3.85 -11.67
CA LEU A 816 -2.90 4.67 -12.20
C LEU A 816 -2.25 5.43 -11.03
N ALA A 817 -1.05 5.00 -10.65
CA ALA A 817 -0.29 5.57 -9.53
C ALA A 817 1.20 5.77 -9.88
N ASP A 818 1.94 6.47 -9.03
CA ASP A 818 3.40 6.50 -9.12
C ASP A 818 3.95 5.06 -9.02
N GLY A 819 4.81 4.65 -9.97
CA GLY A 819 5.31 3.28 -10.07
C GLY A 819 4.50 2.35 -10.99
N THR A 820 3.47 2.85 -11.67
CA THR A 820 2.77 2.10 -12.73
C THR A 820 3.72 1.77 -13.89
N VAL A 821 3.69 0.54 -14.36
CA VAL A 821 4.45 0.10 -15.54
C VAL A 821 3.60 0.27 -16.78
N LYS A 822 4.21 0.79 -17.85
CA LYS A 822 3.58 0.97 -19.15
C LYS A 822 4.03 -0.08 -20.16
N TYR A 823 3.12 -0.45 -21.04
CA TYR A 823 3.33 -1.38 -22.14
C TYR A 823 2.76 -0.77 -23.42
N VAL A 824 3.32 -1.12 -24.57
CA VAL A 824 2.90 -0.65 -25.88
C VAL A 824 2.83 -1.81 -26.87
N ASP A 825 1.82 -1.80 -27.75
CA ASP A 825 1.78 -2.73 -28.89
C ASP A 825 2.56 -2.18 -30.10
N GLU A 826 2.48 -2.87 -31.25
CA GLU A 826 3.12 -2.44 -32.50
C GLU A 826 2.47 -1.19 -33.14
N GLU A 827 1.26 -0.84 -32.72
CA GLU A 827 0.49 0.32 -33.19
C GLU A 827 0.61 1.52 -32.23
N ASP A 828 1.54 1.46 -31.26
CA ASP A 828 1.74 2.45 -30.19
C ASP A 828 0.52 2.63 -29.26
N ASN A 829 -0.41 1.67 -29.22
CA ASN A 829 -1.48 1.67 -28.22
C ASN A 829 -0.90 1.36 -26.83
N GLY A 830 -1.15 2.28 -25.89
CA GLY A 830 -0.63 2.18 -24.53
C GLY A 830 -1.50 1.30 -23.62
N PHE A 831 -0.85 0.50 -22.77
CA PHE A 831 -1.45 -0.24 -21.66
C PHE A 831 -0.67 0.05 -20.38
N PHE A 832 -1.30 -0.19 -19.23
CA PHE A 832 -0.64 -0.02 -17.94
C PHE A 832 -1.03 -1.11 -16.93
N ASP A 833 -0.15 -1.35 -15.98
CA ASP A 833 -0.39 -2.17 -14.80
C ASP A 833 0.28 -1.56 -13.57
N ASP A 834 -0.38 -1.64 -12.42
CA ASP A 834 0.20 -1.31 -11.14
C ASP A 834 0.87 -2.55 -10.53
N ILE A 835 2.13 -2.37 -10.16
CA ILE A 835 2.98 -3.44 -9.64
C ILE A 835 3.39 -3.14 -8.20
N CYS A 836 3.73 -4.19 -7.47
CA CYS A 836 4.30 -4.04 -6.13
C CYS A 836 5.66 -3.34 -6.25
N THR A 837 5.86 -2.23 -5.55
CA THR A 837 7.14 -1.50 -5.58
C THR A 837 8.23 -2.26 -4.81
N GLU A 838 9.50 -1.89 -5.00
CA GLU A 838 10.60 -2.55 -4.25
C GLU A 838 10.46 -2.30 -2.75
N GLU A 839 10.02 -1.11 -2.34
CA GLU A 839 9.78 -0.74 -0.96
C GLU A 839 8.63 -1.54 -0.34
N GLU A 840 7.54 -1.76 -1.09
CA GLU A 840 6.42 -2.59 -0.65
C GLU A 840 6.84 -4.05 -0.47
N MET A 841 7.55 -4.61 -1.46
CA MET A 841 8.06 -5.97 -1.39
C MET A 841 9.02 -6.15 -0.22
N ASP A 842 9.89 -5.18 0.04
CA ASP A 842 10.81 -5.20 1.18
C ASP A 842 10.08 -5.15 2.52
N LYS A 843 9.04 -4.32 2.62
CA LYS A 843 8.22 -4.25 3.83
C LYS A 843 7.42 -5.55 4.04
N ILE A 844 6.86 -6.13 2.98
CA ILE A 844 6.19 -7.46 3.00
C ILE A 844 7.16 -8.57 3.42
N CYS A 845 8.41 -8.52 2.96
CA CYS A 845 9.46 -9.47 3.33
C CYS A 845 10.11 -9.17 4.70
N GLY A 846 9.75 -8.06 5.34
CA GLY A 846 10.25 -7.67 6.65
C GLY A 846 11.72 -7.29 6.62
N ALA A 847 12.11 -6.45 5.67
CA ALA A 847 13.46 -5.92 5.53
C ALA A 847 13.72 -4.74 6.47
N TYR A 848 14.91 -4.74 7.08
CA TYR A 848 15.45 -3.73 7.97
C TYR A 848 16.74 -3.17 7.40
N THR A 849 16.94 -1.88 7.59
CA THR A 849 18.24 -1.24 7.41
C THR A 849 18.99 -1.32 8.73
N CYS A 850 20.13 -2.00 8.77
CA CYS A 850 21.01 -2.09 9.93
C CYS A 850 22.21 -1.15 9.75
N MET A 851 22.24 -0.03 10.46
CA MET A 851 23.28 0.99 10.31
C MET A 851 24.33 0.97 11.41
N GLN A 852 25.58 1.30 11.05
CA GLN A 852 26.66 1.54 12.01
C GLN A 852 26.77 3.03 12.30
N ALA A 853 26.91 3.40 13.58
CA ALA A 853 27.12 4.79 14.00
C ALA A 853 28.37 5.44 13.38
N HIS A 854 29.35 4.63 12.91
CA HIS A 854 30.64 5.10 12.42
C HIS A 854 31.06 4.58 11.02
N ARG A 855 30.22 3.79 10.33
CA ARG A 855 30.50 3.37 8.94
C ARG A 855 29.36 3.78 8.02
N ALA A 856 29.71 4.19 6.80
CA ALA A 856 28.75 4.60 5.77
C ALA A 856 27.91 3.43 5.23
N GLU A 857 28.38 2.18 5.37
CA GLU A 857 27.72 1.02 4.77
C GLU A 857 26.64 0.44 5.69
N ALA A 858 25.38 0.59 5.27
CA ALA A 858 24.25 -0.08 5.88
C ALA A 858 24.20 -1.55 5.44
N GLN A 859 23.90 -2.46 6.39
CA GLN A 859 23.57 -3.85 6.08
C GLN A 859 22.06 -4.01 6.01
N ILE A 860 21.55 -4.71 5.00
CA ILE A 860 20.13 -5.06 4.93
C ILE A 860 19.95 -6.45 5.53
N LYS A 861 18.96 -6.61 6.43
CA LYS A 861 18.52 -7.92 6.94
C LYS A 861 17.02 -8.07 6.76
N MET A 862 16.53 -9.27 6.48
CA MET A 862 15.12 -9.49 6.15
C MET A 862 14.60 -10.83 6.66
N TRP A 863 13.33 -10.89 7.09
CA TRP A 863 12.68 -12.13 7.57
C TRP A 863 12.42 -13.12 6.44
N TRP A 864 12.11 -12.62 5.24
CA TRP A 864 11.99 -13.40 4.01
C TRP A 864 12.90 -12.83 2.93
N PRO A 865 13.39 -13.64 1.98
CA PRO A 865 14.23 -13.13 0.89
C PRO A 865 13.44 -12.13 0.05
N THR A 866 14.10 -11.12 -0.49
CA THR A 866 13.46 -10.24 -1.49
C THR A 866 13.04 -11.04 -2.72
N ASP A 867 12.05 -10.54 -3.45
CA ASP A 867 11.58 -11.14 -4.71
C ASP A 867 12.74 -11.39 -5.69
N LYS A 868 13.65 -10.43 -5.83
CA LYS A 868 14.84 -10.54 -6.67
C LYS A 868 15.74 -11.70 -6.26
N ILE A 869 16.01 -11.86 -4.95
CA ILE A 869 16.83 -12.97 -4.44
C ILE A 869 16.10 -14.30 -4.68
N TRP A 870 14.80 -14.35 -4.41
CA TRP A 870 13.97 -15.53 -4.62
C TRP A 870 14.04 -16.00 -6.08
N ARG A 871 13.61 -15.18 -7.04
CA ARG A 871 13.57 -15.53 -8.47
C ARG A 871 14.92 -15.91 -9.04
N THR A 872 15.99 -15.24 -8.58
CA THR A 872 17.34 -15.52 -9.06
C THR A 872 17.82 -16.91 -8.65
N ASN A 873 17.37 -17.43 -7.51
CA ASN A 873 17.87 -18.69 -6.96
C ASN A 873 16.91 -19.87 -7.17
N THR A 874 15.59 -19.66 -7.24
CA THR A 874 14.60 -20.74 -7.35
C THR A 874 14.21 -21.10 -8.79
N LYS A 875 14.21 -20.15 -9.72
CA LYS A 875 14.06 -20.35 -11.20
C LYS A 875 12.81 -21.05 -11.75
N PHE A 876 11.86 -21.48 -10.92
CA PHE A 876 10.53 -21.91 -11.39
C PHE A 876 9.60 -20.71 -11.60
N PRO A 877 8.72 -20.73 -12.62
CA PRO A 877 7.75 -19.66 -12.83
C PRO A 877 6.50 -19.78 -11.96
N PHE A 878 6.32 -20.92 -11.26
CA PHE A 878 5.23 -21.18 -10.32
C PHE A 878 5.79 -21.64 -8.95
N TRP A 879 4.92 -21.66 -7.95
CA TRP A 879 5.23 -22.13 -6.61
C TRP A 879 5.25 -23.65 -6.55
N THR A 880 6.38 -24.24 -6.15
CA THR A 880 6.58 -25.69 -6.15
C THR A 880 6.53 -26.30 -4.74
N GLU A 881 6.39 -27.62 -4.66
CA GLU A 881 6.39 -28.34 -3.39
C GLU A 881 7.70 -28.15 -2.60
N VAL A 882 8.85 -28.16 -3.30
CA VAL A 882 10.17 -27.88 -2.70
C VAL A 882 10.24 -26.47 -2.11
N GLN A 883 9.63 -25.48 -2.78
CA GLN A 883 9.57 -24.11 -2.28
C GLN A 883 8.64 -24.00 -1.06
N GLU A 884 7.50 -24.68 -1.08
CA GLU A 884 6.58 -24.74 0.05
C GLU A 884 7.25 -25.33 1.29
N ARG A 885 7.98 -26.43 1.12
CA ARG A 885 8.71 -27.04 2.23
C ARG A 885 9.74 -26.10 2.84
N TRP A 886 10.54 -25.45 2.00
CA TRP A 886 11.52 -24.46 2.45
C TRP A 886 10.85 -23.32 3.22
N PHE A 887 9.70 -22.84 2.73
CA PHE A 887 8.93 -21.78 3.38
C PHE A 887 8.42 -22.25 4.76
N GLN A 888 7.83 -23.44 4.83
CA GLN A 888 7.29 -24.02 6.07
C GLN A 888 8.38 -24.28 7.10
N ASP A 889 9.53 -24.83 6.69
CA ASP A 889 10.67 -25.06 7.57
C ASP A 889 11.20 -23.75 8.16
N ARG A 890 11.27 -22.70 7.33
CA ARG A 890 11.66 -21.36 7.77
C ARG A 890 10.61 -20.75 8.71
N HIS A 891 9.32 -20.90 8.39
CA HIS A 891 8.20 -20.43 9.21
C HIS A 891 8.20 -21.07 10.60
N ALA A 892 8.31 -22.39 10.66
CA ALA A 892 8.41 -23.15 11.91
C ALA A 892 9.64 -22.72 12.73
N GLY A 893 10.74 -22.37 12.06
CA GLY A 893 11.91 -21.77 12.69
C GLY A 893 11.62 -20.44 13.38
N PHE A 894 10.75 -19.59 12.81
CA PHE A 894 10.33 -18.33 13.44
C PHE A 894 9.42 -18.56 14.64
N GLU A 895 8.44 -19.46 14.51
CA GLU A 895 7.52 -19.79 15.61
C GLU A 895 8.28 -20.39 16.81
N ALA A 896 9.30 -21.19 16.55
CA ALA A 896 10.18 -21.75 17.57
C ALA A 896 11.22 -20.76 18.13
N GLY A 897 11.30 -19.53 17.62
CA GLY A 897 12.32 -18.54 18.02
C GLY A 897 13.76 -18.92 17.64
N LYS A 898 13.93 -19.81 16.64
CA LYS A 898 15.23 -20.35 16.20
C LYS A 898 15.74 -19.73 14.90
N ALA A 899 14.88 -19.02 14.17
CA ALA A 899 15.25 -18.33 12.94
C ALA A 899 15.18 -16.81 13.12
N PHE A 900 16.12 -16.11 12.48
CA PHE A 900 16.30 -14.66 12.56
C PHE A 900 16.34 -14.05 11.15
N PRO A 901 16.25 -12.71 11.04
CA PRO A 901 16.45 -12.01 9.78
C PRO A 901 17.86 -12.28 9.24
N LEU A 902 17.95 -12.52 7.94
CA LEU A 902 19.20 -12.83 7.26
C LEU A 902 19.55 -11.73 6.28
N THR A 903 20.84 -11.60 6.00
CA THR A 903 21.37 -10.75 4.95
C THR A 903 21.09 -11.32 3.56
N PRO A 904 21.16 -10.50 2.50
CA PRO A 904 21.08 -10.99 1.12
C PRO A 904 22.05 -12.13 0.81
N THR A 905 23.26 -12.10 1.34
CA THR A 905 24.28 -13.15 1.11
C THR A 905 23.88 -14.47 1.76
N GLU A 906 23.46 -14.43 3.03
CA GLU A 906 22.99 -15.64 3.74
C GLU A 906 21.77 -16.27 3.05
N TYR A 907 20.86 -15.47 2.47
CA TYR A 907 19.77 -16.03 1.68
C TYR A 907 20.24 -16.70 0.40
N ARG A 908 21.21 -16.11 -0.33
CA ARG A 908 21.77 -16.75 -1.53
C ARG A 908 22.40 -18.09 -1.18
N ASP A 909 23.08 -18.19 -0.04
CA ASP A 909 23.69 -19.43 0.43
C ASP A 909 22.63 -20.48 0.82
N LYS A 910 21.53 -20.05 1.48
CA LYS A 910 20.43 -20.96 1.87
C LYS A 910 19.54 -21.40 0.71
N LEU A 911 19.33 -20.54 -0.28
CA LEU A 911 18.54 -20.83 -1.48
C LEU A 911 19.39 -21.42 -2.62
N ARG A 912 20.68 -21.67 -2.36
CA ARG A 912 21.74 -22.06 -3.30
C ARG A 912 21.21 -22.52 -4.66
N ARG A 913 21.43 -21.68 -5.68
CA ARG A 913 21.02 -21.94 -7.05
C ARG A 913 21.48 -23.32 -7.55
N ASN A 914 20.54 -24.13 -8.01
CA ASN A 914 20.83 -25.41 -8.65
C ASN A 914 21.25 -25.18 -10.12
N SER A 915 22.42 -25.70 -10.48
CA SER A 915 22.99 -25.53 -11.83
C SER A 915 22.21 -26.26 -12.92
N HIS A 916 21.58 -27.41 -12.63
CA HIS A 916 20.73 -28.12 -13.59
C HIS A 916 19.46 -27.33 -13.88
N LEU A 917 18.74 -26.92 -12.84
CA LEU A 917 17.52 -26.13 -12.97
C LEU A 917 17.77 -24.81 -13.69
N ALA A 918 18.89 -24.15 -13.39
CA ALA A 918 19.24 -22.90 -14.07
C ALA A 918 19.50 -23.09 -15.57
N ARG A 919 20.07 -24.23 -15.98
CA ARG A 919 20.25 -24.59 -17.40
C ARG A 919 18.90 -24.88 -18.06
N ILE A 920 18.05 -25.67 -17.40
CA ILE A 920 16.69 -25.97 -17.87
C ILE A 920 15.90 -24.68 -18.09
N SER A 921 15.82 -23.82 -17.07
CA SER A 921 15.12 -22.53 -17.14
C SER A 921 15.67 -21.64 -18.26
N SER A 922 17.00 -21.61 -18.46
CA SER A 922 17.61 -20.85 -19.56
C SER A 922 17.21 -21.39 -20.93
N LYS A 923 17.32 -22.71 -21.16
CA LYS A 923 16.95 -23.33 -22.45
C LYS A 923 15.46 -23.17 -22.73
N LEU A 924 14.61 -23.39 -21.72
CA LEU A 924 13.17 -23.24 -21.82
C LEU A 924 12.79 -21.81 -22.18
N ASN A 925 13.36 -20.80 -21.50
CA ASN A 925 13.06 -19.40 -21.80
C ASN A 925 13.51 -18.95 -23.21
N VAL A 926 14.68 -19.41 -23.67
CA VAL A 926 15.16 -19.11 -25.03
C VAL A 926 14.22 -19.72 -26.07
N LYS A 927 13.94 -21.02 -25.97
CA LYS A 927 13.12 -21.73 -26.96
C LYS A 927 11.66 -21.29 -26.93
N SER A 928 11.11 -21.03 -25.75
CA SER A 928 9.74 -20.49 -25.61
C SER A 928 9.64 -19.12 -26.28
N ARG A 929 10.62 -18.23 -26.09
CA ARG A 929 10.64 -16.91 -26.74
C ARG A 929 10.73 -17.02 -28.27
N GLU A 930 11.64 -17.85 -28.78
CA GLU A 930 11.79 -18.10 -30.22
C GLU A 930 10.49 -18.60 -30.83
N PHE A 931 9.86 -19.59 -30.17
CA PHE A 931 8.60 -20.18 -30.61
C PHE A 931 7.47 -19.13 -30.65
N MET A 932 7.27 -18.38 -29.57
CA MET A 932 6.22 -17.35 -29.48
C MET A 932 6.39 -16.25 -30.54
N LEU A 933 7.63 -15.84 -30.81
CA LEU A 933 7.93 -14.85 -31.87
C LEU A 933 7.65 -15.39 -33.27
N ASN A 934 7.89 -16.68 -33.53
CA ASN A 934 7.60 -17.29 -34.83
C ASN A 934 6.10 -17.38 -35.07
N ILE A 935 5.32 -17.75 -34.05
CA ILE A 935 3.84 -17.78 -34.12
C ILE A 935 3.28 -16.39 -34.40
N ALA A 936 3.76 -15.36 -33.69
CA ALA A 936 3.31 -13.98 -33.90
C ALA A 936 3.59 -13.45 -35.32
N ARG A 937 4.62 -13.97 -36.00
CA ARG A 937 4.97 -13.61 -37.38
C ARG A 937 4.20 -14.39 -38.45
N GLY A 938 3.18 -15.16 -38.06
CA GLY A 938 2.41 -16.01 -38.98
C GLY A 938 3.16 -17.27 -39.44
N GLY A 939 4.23 -17.66 -38.74
CA GLY A 939 4.98 -18.88 -39.02
C GLY A 939 4.32 -20.09 -38.37
N LEU A 940 3.37 -20.72 -39.06
CA LEU A 940 2.93 -22.09 -38.81
C LEU A 940 3.22 -22.97 -40.03
#